data_AF-A0A9W6YU86-F1
#
_entry.id   AF-A0A9W6YU86-F1
#
_cell.length_a   1.000
_cell.length_b   1.000
_cell.length_c   1.000
_cell.angle_alpha   90.00
_cell.angle_beta   90.00
_cell.angle_gamma   90.00
#
_symmetry.space_group_name_H-M   'P 1'
#
loop_
_entity.id
_entity.type
_entity.pdbx_description
1 polymer ?
#
loop_
_entity_poly.entity_id
_entity_poly.type
_entity_poly.pdbx_seq_one_letter_code
_entity_poly.pdbx_strand_id
1 'polypeptide(L)'
;MSKEAGFQLESGPKRKYAKIHLVDEVSLLPVTKTLKLILAAILFTGLLVRLVNIQNPSSTVFNEVQTGKAINNYLKGSFFIDSQPPLSNFVYAGLAYIFQYVKPSFFFSNVGDSYISGYGEYLFPYIPGRIFSAVASVGVLFLAYRTMTATGIRDVVALFGTIWLVFENSMVTQSRFMFSDSTILFFVALAVSSFKSGEVSTPFGRTWFKSLIVTSLAIGYAISSDWIGFLTFLWVLVVEIKRFWNALADLETSVPALFKSFILKFSVLLIVPFTIYLSVFAVHLNALKNVGPGYNKLSCEFQKSLTGNHLSNITADISYGSIVSFRHLVTSEYLYSSNTSYPNGHQQVTLVDHHGEPGSLFVIERRVKARLNELTQMTKTIESGRTLRIFHNETERYISIDKEAKPPLSEQEYNKEVTATGNKTWLGDKEINFEIRIVPEYSKTEISKKRIRAIESVFQIYNIRNKCYLLGTSNKLPKDWADNHSEVICIESPILEDSLWYIDSNEHPLFNSDYETVEFKNITMLDKIVEVHKVMLNYIGTLVDKFDYKSTPSDWVFDNRGIKFSINDGRAVYFLGNFVVYYVVLIFVLVFACFKLFTIATYNPNQKEYLVPEFVKFDYHTTDYFIGYLIHLIPFSLVQRDLAPTLYLPPLYFGVLLTCQTLEYILVNLNKKQTTILYYTLIFVLVISVSVFRAYSPLIYGLQWSKEVCQEKMFGSGWDKFCDIYN
;
A
#
# COMPACT_ATOMS: atom_id res chain seq x y z
N MET A 1 -2.98 10.38 -53.36
CA MET A 1 -1.52 10.18 -53.39
C MET A 1 -0.93 10.77 -52.12
N SER A 2 -0.97 10.01 -51.04
CA SER A 2 -0.34 10.34 -49.76
C SER A 2 1.15 10.00 -49.88
N LYS A 3 2.04 10.95 -49.58
CA LYS A 3 3.45 10.62 -49.36
C LYS A 3 3.51 9.73 -48.11
N GLU A 4 3.83 8.47 -48.32
CA GLU A 4 3.95 7.44 -47.28
C GLU A 4 5.15 7.75 -46.39
N ALA A 5 4.88 8.24 -45.19
CA ALA A 5 5.85 8.30 -44.09
C ALA A 5 6.03 6.87 -43.55
N GLY A 6 6.76 6.03 -44.28
CA GLY A 6 7.17 4.70 -43.85
C GLY A 6 8.59 4.71 -43.27
N PHE A 7 8.90 3.77 -42.37
CA PHE A 7 10.26 3.49 -41.92
C PHE A 7 11.15 3.20 -43.14
N GLN A 8 12.05 4.12 -43.50
CA GLN A 8 13.04 3.88 -44.55
C GLN A 8 14.20 3.09 -43.93
N LEU A 9 14.45 1.91 -44.48
CA LEU A 9 15.67 1.16 -44.20
C LEU A 9 16.80 1.71 -45.07
N GLU A 10 17.81 2.28 -44.44
CA GLU A 10 19.01 2.76 -45.11
C GLU A 10 20.12 1.70 -45.05
N SER A 11 21.06 1.77 -46.01
CA SER A 11 22.17 0.81 -46.09
C SER A 11 23.34 1.31 -45.24
N GLY A 12 23.59 0.65 -44.11
CA GLY A 12 24.79 0.87 -43.30
C GLY A 12 25.99 0.04 -43.81
N PRO A 13 27.18 0.24 -43.23
CA PRO A 13 28.42 -0.40 -43.69
C PRO A 13 28.47 -1.92 -43.48
N LYS A 14 27.66 -2.47 -42.57
CA LYS A 14 27.59 -3.92 -42.28
C LYS A 14 26.21 -4.54 -42.52
N ARG A 15 25.15 -3.75 -42.34
CA ARG A 15 23.75 -4.18 -42.46
C ARG A 15 22.86 -2.96 -42.70
N LYS A 16 21.63 -3.20 -43.13
CA LYS A 16 20.60 -2.17 -43.16
C LYS A 16 20.22 -1.74 -41.74
N TYR A 17 19.86 -0.47 -41.57
CA TYR A 17 19.34 0.08 -40.33
C TYR A 17 18.06 0.87 -40.60
N ALA A 18 17.18 0.94 -39.60
CA ALA A 18 15.99 1.76 -39.67
C ALA A 18 16.33 3.17 -39.17
N LYS A 19 15.97 4.17 -39.96
CA LYS A 19 16.07 5.57 -39.57
C LYS A 19 14.96 5.90 -38.57
N ILE A 20 15.34 6.36 -37.39
CA ILE A 20 14.41 6.60 -36.28
C ILE A 20 13.76 7.98 -36.40
N HIS A 21 14.40 8.90 -37.11
CA HIS A 21 13.85 10.22 -37.42
C HIS A 21 12.60 10.23 -38.30
N LEU A 22 12.17 9.10 -38.86
CA LEU A 22 10.92 8.97 -39.62
C LEU A 22 9.71 8.54 -38.77
N VAL A 23 9.92 8.19 -37.49
CA VAL A 23 8.82 8.06 -36.51
C VAL A 23 8.32 9.45 -36.07
N ASP A 24 9.13 10.49 -36.30
CA ASP A 24 8.95 11.85 -35.79
C ASP A 24 7.93 12.70 -36.59
N GLU A 25 7.42 12.22 -37.74
CA GLU A 25 6.54 13.00 -38.63
C GLU A 25 5.06 12.58 -38.62
N VAL A 26 4.62 11.79 -37.63
CA VAL A 26 3.19 11.74 -37.32
C VAL A 26 2.86 12.96 -36.47
N SER A 27 2.83 14.12 -37.12
CA SER A 27 2.09 15.27 -36.57
C SER A 27 0.71 14.74 -36.16
N LEU A 28 0.37 14.85 -34.87
CA LEU A 28 -0.95 14.50 -34.36
C LEU A 28 -1.97 15.08 -35.34
N LEU A 29 -2.59 14.23 -36.17
CA LEU A 29 -3.52 14.70 -37.19
C LEU A 29 -4.53 15.59 -36.48
N PRO A 30 -4.80 16.81 -36.98
CA PRO A 30 -5.67 17.73 -36.29
C PRO A 30 -7.03 17.06 -36.08
N VAL A 31 -7.34 16.76 -34.81
CA VAL A 31 -8.59 16.12 -34.41
C VAL A 31 -9.73 16.98 -34.96
N THR A 32 -10.53 16.40 -35.87
CA THR A 32 -11.63 17.13 -36.51
C THR A 32 -12.63 17.59 -35.44
N LYS A 33 -13.37 18.68 -35.70
CA LYS A 33 -14.39 19.18 -34.76
C LYS A 33 -15.40 18.07 -34.40
N THR A 34 -15.79 17.26 -35.39
CA THR A 34 -16.70 16.12 -35.20
C THR A 34 -16.13 15.09 -34.23
N LEU A 35 -14.86 14.72 -34.38
CA LEU A 35 -14.20 13.75 -33.50
C LEU A 35 -14.03 14.27 -32.07
N LYS A 36 -13.74 15.58 -31.89
CA LYS A 36 -13.75 16.21 -30.57
C LYS A 36 -15.12 16.11 -29.91
N LEU A 37 -16.20 16.31 -30.66
CA LEU A 37 -17.57 16.19 -30.16
C LEU A 37 -17.91 14.74 -29.78
N ILE A 38 -17.52 13.76 -30.61
CA ILE A 38 -17.71 12.33 -30.32
C ILE A 38 -16.95 11.93 -29.05
N LEU A 39 -15.68 12.32 -28.94
CA LEU A 39 -14.88 12.06 -27.75
C LEU A 39 -15.50 12.70 -26.51
N ALA A 40 -15.94 13.96 -26.60
CA ALA A 40 -16.62 14.64 -25.51
C ALA A 40 -17.91 13.91 -25.09
N ALA A 41 -18.69 13.40 -26.04
CA ALA A 41 -19.89 12.60 -25.76
C ALA A 41 -19.55 11.28 -25.07
N ILE A 42 -18.47 10.59 -25.47
CA ILE A 42 -18.01 9.37 -24.81
C ILE A 42 -17.51 9.64 -23.40
N LEU A 43 -16.73 10.70 -23.19
CA LEU A 43 -16.24 11.09 -21.86
C LEU A 43 -17.41 11.51 -20.95
N PHE A 44 -18.39 12.23 -21.49
CA PHE A 44 -19.62 12.56 -20.77
C PHE A 44 -20.42 11.31 -20.41
N THR A 45 -20.54 10.34 -21.33
CA THR A 45 -21.16 9.04 -21.05
C THR A 45 -20.39 8.29 -19.96
N GLY A 46 -19.05 8.28 -20.02
CA GLY A 46 -18.20 7.68 -19.00
C GLY A 46 -18.36 8.32 -17.63
N LEU A 47 -18.55 9.64 -17.58
CA LEU A 47 -18.85 10.39 -16.36
C LEU A 47 -20.24 10.02 -15.83
N LEU A 48 -21.26 10.00 -16.69
CA LEU A 48 -22.61 9.60 -16.28
C LEU A 48 -22.62 8.18 -15.70
N VAL A 49 -22.03 7.21 -16.40
CA VAL A 49 -21.90 5.82 -15.93
C VAL A 49 -21.27 5.77 -14.54
N ARG A 50 -20.18 6.51 -14.29
CA ARG A 50 -19.53 6.50 -12.96
C ARG A 50 -20.34 7.23 -11.89
N LEU A 51 -21.05 8.30 -12.25
CA LEU A 51 -21.81 9.13 -11.30
C LEU A 51 -23.24 8.64 -11.03
N VAL A 52 -23.76 7.66 -11.79
CA VAL A 52 -25.08 7.08 -11.53
C VAL A 52 -25.14 6.65 -10.08
N ASN A 53 -26.09 7.25 -9.35
CA ASN A 53 -26.39 6.92 -7.97
C ASN A 53 -25.17 6.99 -7.01
N ILE A 54 -24.23 7.92 -7.23
CA ILE A 54 -22.94 8.00 -6.48
C ILE A 54 -23.08 8.09 -4.95
N GLN A 55 -24.20 8.66 -4.49
CA GLN A 55 -24.60 8.73 -3.09
C GLN A 55 -24.91 7.35 -2.47
N ASN A 56 -25.24 6.35 -3.28
CA ASN A 56 -25.52 5.00 -2.81
C ASN A 56 -24.33 4.06 -3.05
N PRO A 57 -24.02 3.19 -2.07
CA PRO A 57 -24.56 3.15 -0.70
C PRO A 57 -24.11 4.33 0.17
N SER A 58 -24.98 4.83 1.04
CA SER A 58 -24.69 5.91 1.99
C SER A 58 -23.97 5.43 3.26
N SER A 59 -23.20 4.34 3.14
CA SER A 59 -22.41 3.73 4.20
C SER A 59 -20.98 3.49 3.74
N THR A 60 -20.09 3.23 4.69
CA THR A 60 -18.68 2.89 4.44
C THR A 60 -18.57 1.59 3.65
N VAL A 61 -17.68 1.58 2.66
CA VAL A 61 -17.45 0.45 1.77
C VAL A 61 -15.98 0.05 1.80
N PHE A 62 -15.67 -1.24 2.00
CA PHE A 62 -14.32 -1.81 1.92
C PHE A 62 -13.20 -0.88 2.46
N ASN A 63 -12.35 -0.35 1.57
CA ASN A 63 -11.21 0.50 1.90
C ASN A 63 -11.57 1.95 2.30
N GLU A 64 -12.82 2.41 2.13
CA GLU A 64 -13.24 3.74 2.59
C GLU A 64 -13.10 3.89 4.11
N VAL A 65 -13.16 2.78 4.85
CA VAL A 65 -12.90 2.77 6.29
C VAL A 65 -11.47 3.22 6.59
N GLN A 66 -10.48 2.70 5.86
CA GLN A 66 -9.07 3.05 6.08
C GLN A 66 -8.76 4.46 5.57
N THR A 67 -9.25 4.82 4.38
CA THR A 67 -9.15 6.19 3.85
C THR A 67 -9.77 7.19 4.82
N GLY A 68 -10.94 6.87 5.39
CA GLY A 68 -11.63 7.70 6.37
C GLY A 68 -10.89 7.86 7.69
N LYS A 69 -10.30 6.78 8.23
CA LYS A 69 -9.40 6.85 9.39
C LYS A 69 -8.21 7.78 9.11
N ALA A 70 -7.60 7.67 7.93
CA ALA A 70 -6.51 8.55 7.52
C ALA A 70 -6.95 10.02 7.44
N ILE A 71 -8.11 10.31 6.84
CA ILE A 71 -8.69 11.68 6.79
C ILE A 71 -8.87 12.25 8.20
N ASN A 72 -9.49 11.49 9.11
CA ASN A 72 -9.68 11.92 10.48
C ASN A 72 -8.35 12.22 11.19
N ASN A 73 -7.34 11.39 10.95
CA ASN A 73 -6.01 11.58 11.54
C ASN A 73 -5.30 12.82 10.98
N TYR A 74 -5.39 13.10 9.67
CA TYR A 74 -4.87 14.34 9.09
C TYR A 74 -5.53 15.58 9.67
N LEU A 75 -6.86 15.57 9.84
CA LEU A 75 -7.60 16.71 10.39
C LEU A 75 -7.30 16.92 11.88
N LYS A 76 -7.07 15.86 12.65
CA LYS A 76 -6.60 15.93 14.05
C LYS A 76 -5.11 16.26 14.16
N GLY A 77 -4.35 16.16 13.07
CA GLY A 77 -2.89 16.16 13.09
C GLY A 77 -2.27 14.99 13.87
N SER A 78 -3.02 13.91 14.08
CA SER A 78 -2.59 12.73 14.86
C SER A 78 -1.76 11.77 14.01
N PHE A 79 -0.56 11.45 14.45
CA PHE A 79 0.35 10.58 13.72
C PHE A 79 -0.20 9.16 13.54
N PHE A 80 -0.18 8.68 12.30
CA PHE A 80 -0.63 7.34 11.93
C PHE A 80 0.30 6.76 10.88
N ILE A 81 0.26 5.43 10.75
CA ILE A 81 1.04 4.69 9.76
C ILE A 81 0.06 3.92 8.88
N ASP A 82 0.27 4.01 7.58
CA ASP A 82 -0.50 3.28 6.58
C ASP A 82 0.43 2.38 5.76
N SER A 83 -0.15 1.39 5.08
CA SER A 83 0.51 0.52 4.12
C SER A 83 0.86 1.23 2.81
N GLN A 84 0.15 2.30 2.48
CA GLN A 84 0.35 3.06 1.24
C GLN A 84 0.99 4.43 1.51
N PRO A 85 1.79 4.95 0.57
CA PRO A 85 2.23 6.34 0.55
C PRO A 85 1.08 7.36 0.67
N PRO A 86 1.36 8.57 1.20
CA PRO A 86 0.31 9.40 1.77
C PRO A 86 -0.50 10.23 0.77
N LEU A 87 -0.10 10.35 -0.51
CA LEU A 87 -0.68 11.35 -1.43
C LEU A 87 -2.19 11.18 -1.62
N SER A 88 -2.66 9.95 -1.86
CA SER A 88 -4.09 9.71 -2.10
C SER A 88 -4.94 10.09 -0.89
N ASN A 89 -4.53 9.64 0.30
CA ASN A 89 -5.21 9.98 1.54
C ASN A 89 -5.15 11.48 1.83
N PHE A 90 -4.04 12.14 1.50
CA PHE A 90 -3.88 13.58 1.67
C PHE A 90 -4.82 14.38 0.75
N VAL A 91 -5.00 13.94 -0.50
CA VAL A 91 -5.98 14.55 -1.43
C VAL A 91 -7.40 14.41 -0.89
N TYR A 92 -7.80 13.23 -0.43
CA TYR A 92 -9.14 13.04 0.16
C TYR A 92 -9.33 13.86 1.46
N ALA A 93 -8.29 13.99 2.29
CA ALA A 93 -8.35 14.84 3.47
C ALA A 93 -8.51 16.33 3.11
N GLY A 94 -7.79 16.79 2.09
CA GLY A 94 -7.94 18.14 1.55
C GLY A 94 -9.34 18.40 0.99
N LEU A 95 -9.92 17.43 0.28
CA LEU A 95 -11.31 17.51 -0.18
C LEU A 95 -12.28 17.59 1.00
N ALA A 96 -12.16 16.71 2.00
CA ALA A 96 -13.01 16.75 3.19
C ALA A 96 -12.93 18.11 3.90
N TYR A 97 -11.73 18.69 4.01
CA TYR A 97 -11.51 20.02 4.57
C TYR A 97 -12.20 21.13 3.75
N ILE A 98 -12.09 21.12 2.42
CA ILE A 98 -12.78 22.08 1.52
C ILE A 98 -14.29 22.02 1.69
N PHE A 99 -14.85 20.82 1.88
CA PHE A 99 -16.27 20.59 2.13
C PHE A 99 -16.66 20.69 3.63
N GLN A 100 -15.90 21.47 4.40
CA GLN A 100 -16.19 21.87 5.78
C GLN A 100 -16.20 20.74 6.83
N TYR A 101 -15.63 19.57 6.52
CA TYR A 101 -15.37 18.54 7.52
C TYR A 101 -14.07 18.86 8.28
N VAL A 102 -14.16 19.78 9.24
CA VAL A 102 -13.01 20.29 10.01
C VAL A 102 -12.87 19.60 11.36
N LYS A 103 -13.99 19.28 12.01
CA LYS A 103 -14.02 18.54 13.28
C LYS A 103 -14.46 17.11 12.99
N PRO A 104 -13.56 16.12 13.12
CA PRO A 104 -13.90 14.74 12.82
C PRO A 104 -14.97 14.20 13.77
N SER A 105 -16.20 14.09 13.27
CA SER A 105 -17.38 13.62 14.01
C SER A 105 -17.71 12.16 13.71
N PHE A 106 -17.30 11.64 12.55
CA PHE A 106 -17.62 10.29 12.10
C PHE A 106 -16.51 9.29 12.42
N PHE A 107 -16.85 8.19 13.08
CA PHE A 107 -15.91 7.12 13.45
C PHE A 107 -15.98 5.97 12.43
N PHE A 108 -15.02 5.93 11.52
CA PHE A 108 -14.86 4.84 10.55
C PHE A 108 -14.41 3.57 11.28
N SER A 109 -15.33 2.71 11.71
CA SER A 109 -15.00 1.54 12.52
C SER A 109 -15.09 0.28 11.68
N ASN A 110 -16.25 0.08 11.05
CA ASN A 110 -16.60 -1.12 10.30
C ASN A 110 -17.08 -0.75 8.89
N VAL A 111 -17.11 -1.75 8.02
CA VAL A 111 -17.81 -1.66 6.73
C VAL A 111 -19.32 -1.68 7.00
N GLY A 112 -20.06 -0.76 6.39
CA GLY A 112 -21.51 -0.61 6.61
C GLY A 112 -21.92 0.52 7.56
N ASP A 113 -20.97 1.19 8.22
CA ASP A 113 -21.25 2.36 9.06
C ASP A 113 -21.93 3.47 8.22
N SER A 114 -23.11 3.94 8.64
CA SER A 114 -23.90 4.92 7.89
C SER A 114 -23.30 6.32 7.99
N TYR A 115 -23.06 6.97 6.84
CA TYR A 115 -22.63 8.38 6.79
C TYR A 115 -23.76 9.36 7.13
N ILE A 116 -24.99 8.87 7.25
CA ILE A 116 -26.18 9.66 7.53
C ILE A 116 -26.67 9.31 8.93
N SER A 117 -26.89 10.33 9.75
CA SER A 117 -27.48 10.18 11.08
C SER A 117 -28.94 9.69 11.00
N GLY A 118 -29.49 9.16 12.10
CA GLY A 118 -30.91 8.79 12.16
C GLY A 118 -31.89 9.93 11.89
N TYR A 119 -31.42 11.19 11.96
CA TYR A 119 -32.18 12.40 11.66
C TYR A 119 -31.99 12.91 10.21
N GLY A 120 -31.21 12.21 9.38
CA GLY A 120 -30.98 12.56 7.98
C GLY A 120 -29.81 13.51 7.72
N GLU A 121 -28.99 13.83 8.72
CA GLU A 121 -27.84 14.72 8.57
C GLU A 121 -26.59 13.96 8.12
N TYR A 122 -25.79 14.56 7.23
CA TYR A 122 -24.52 14.00 6.81
C TYR A 122 -23.46 14.17 7.90
N LEU A 123 -22.97 13.06 8.45
CA LEU A 123 -21.86 13.04 9.40
C LEU A 123 -20.50 13.22 8.71
N PHE A 124 -20.43 12.87 7.42
CA PHE A 124 -19.21 12.97 6.62
C PHE A 124 -19.53 13.27 5.15
N PRO A 125 -18.83 14.23 4.49
CA PRO A 125 -19.06 14.57 3.09
C PRO A 125 -18.35 13.58 2.14
N TYR A 126 -18.85 12.35 2.05
CA TYR A 126 -18.26 11.31 1.19
C TYR A 126 -18.50 11.56 -0.32
N ILE A 127 -19.61 12.21 -0.69
CA ILE A 127 -20.03 12.40 -2.09
C ILE A 127 -18.94 13.13 -2.91
N PRO A 128 -18.38 14.28 -2.47
CA PRO A 128 -17.28 14.92 -3.19
C PRO A 128 -16.04 14.04 -3.39
N GLY A 129 -15.69 13.23 -2.39
CA GLY A 129 -14.58 12.28 -2.49
C GLY A 129 -14.85 11.24 -3.58
N ARG A 130 -16.05 10.66 -3.60
CA ARG A 130 -16.47 9.71 -4.65
C ARG A 130 -16.54 10.34 -6.04
N ILE A 131 -16.99 11.59 -6.15
CA ILE A 131 -16.97 12.34 -7.41
C ILE A 131 -15.54 12.54 -7.91
N PHE A 132 -14.59 12.85 -7.02
CA PHE A 132 -13.18 13.00 -7.40
C PHE A 132 -12.63 11.70 -8.02
N SER A 133 -12.87 10.55 -7.40
CA SER A 133 -12.47 9.23 -7.91
C SER A 133 -13.09 8.94 -9.29
N ALA A 134 -14.37 9.28 -9.46
CA ALA A 134 -15.08 9.12 -10.73
C ALA A 134 -14.47 10.00 -11.83
N VAL A 135 -14.16 11.27 -11.53
CA VAL A 135 -13.54 12.22 -12.46
C VAL A 135 -12.12 11.78 -12.83
N ALA A 136 -11.32 11.30 -11.87
CA ALA A 136 -10.00 10.76 -12.14
C ALA A 136 -10.07 9.58 -13.13
N SER A 137 -11.05 8.69 -12.97
CA SER A 137 -11.28 7.58 -13.90
C SER A 137 -11.75 8.03 -15.29
N VAL A 138 -12.54 9.10 -15.40
CA VAL A 138 -12.83 9.72 -16.73
C VAL A 138 -11.56 10.29 -17.36
N GLY A 139 -10.66 10.84 -16.55
CA GLY A 139 -9.31 11.22 -16.98
C GLY A 139 -8.54 10.06 -17.62
N VAL A 140 -8.62 8.86 -17.03
CA VAL A 140 -8.02 7.63 -17.59
C VAL A 140 -8.55 7.34 -19.00
N LEU A 141 -9.86 7.49 -19.23
CA LEU A 141 -10.47 7.27 -20.55
C LEU A 141 -9.90 8.23 -21.61
N PHE A 142 -9.80 9.51 -21.27
CA PHE A 142 -9.20 10.52 -22.16
C PHE A 142 -7.72 10.21 -22.46
N LEU A 143 -6.96 9.82 -21.43
CA LEU A 143 -5.55 9.48 -21.56
C LEU A 143 -5.33 8.19 -22.36
N ALA A 144 -6.23 7.21 -22.25
CA ALA A 144 -6.23 6.01 -23.09
C ALA A 144 -6.40 6.37 -24.57
N TYR A 145 -7.43 7.16 -24.91
CA TYR A 145 -7.65 7.65 -26.28
C TYR A 145 -6.43 8.41 -26.82
N ARG A 146 -5.87 9.31 -26.02
CA ARG A 146 -4.65 10.05 -26.39
C ARG A 146 -3.43 9.15 -26.58
N THR A 147 -3.28 8.12 -25.77
CA THR A 147 -2.19 7.14 -25.90
C THR A 147 -2.30 6.36 -27.20
N MET A 148 -3.48 5.84 -27.50
CA MET A 148 -3.75 5.07 -28.72
C MET A 148 -3.52 5.91 -29.99
N THR A 149 -4.02 7.14 -30.01
CA THR A 149 -3.82 8.06 -31.14
C THR A 149 -2.36 8.50 -31.27
N ALA A 150 -1.62 8.66 -30.17
CA ALA A 150 -0.20 8.98 -30.19
C ALA A 150 0.65 7.84 -30.78
N THR A 151 0.29 6.57 -30.54
CA THR A 151 0.95 5.42 -31.19
C THR A 151 0.41 5.13 -32.59
N GLY A 152 -0.41 6.04 -33.12
CA GLY A 152 -0.92 6.06 -34.48
C GLY A 152 -1.91 4.95 -34.79
N ILE A 153 -2.74 4.60 -33.81
CA ILE A 153 -4.01 3.87 -33.98
C ILE A 153 -5.04 4.82 -34.59
N ARG A 154 -5.86 4.34 -35.54
CA ARG A 154 -6.95 5.12 -36.13
C ARG A 154 -8.03 5.43 -35.09
N ASP A 155 -8.69 6.57 -35.26
CA ASP A 155 -9.71 7.04 -34.32
C ASP A 155 -10.83 6.03 -34.09
N VAL A 156 -11.26 5.28 -35.12
CA VAL A 156 -12.32 4.26 -34.97
C VAL A 156 -11.92 3.19 -33.94
N VAL A 157 -10.68 2.70 -33.99
CA VAL A 157 -10.17 1.68 -33.06
C VAL A 157 -9.89 2.30 -31.69
N ALA A 158 -9.37 3.53 -31.64
CA ALA A 158 -9.15 4.26 -30.39
C ALA A 158 -10.47 4.57 -29.66
N LEU A 159 -11.53 4.94 -30.39
CA LEU A 159 -12.87 5.16 -29.84
C LEU A 159 -13.47 3.85 -29.34
N PHE A 160 -13.31 2.74 -30.08
CA PHE A 160 -13.70 1.40 -29.61
C PHE A 160 -13.06 1.08 -28.26
N GLY A 161 -11.72 1.20 -28.14
CA GLY A 161 -11.01 0.94 -26.89
C GLY A 161 -11.46 1.85 -25.74
N THR A 162 -11.75 3.11 -26.04
CA THR A 162 -12.24 4.08 -25.04
C THR A 162 -13.64 3.72 -24.54
N ILE A 163 -14.57 3.36 -25.43
CA ILE A 163 -15.92 2.92 -25.06
C ILE A 163 -15.85 1.61 -24.27
N TRP A 164 -14.91 0.73 -24.60
CA TRP A 164 -14.72 -0.52 -23.87
C TRP A 164 -14.34 -0.28 -22.42
N LEU A 165 -13.45 0.68 -22.15
CA LEU A 165 -13.09 1.13 -20.79
C LEU A 165 -14.21 1.91 -20.08
N VAL A 166 -15.18 2.49 -20.82
CA VAL A 166 -16.38 3.11 -20.20
C VAL A 166 -17.23 2.06 -19.52
N PHE A 167 -17.43 0.91 -20.17
CA PHE A 167 -18.29 -0.19 -19.71
C PHE A 167 -17.50 -1.35 -19.08
N GLU A 168 -16.31 -1.03 -18.55
CA GLU A 168 -15.52 -1.99 -17.79
C GLU A 168 -15.97 -1.98 -16.31
N ASN A 169 -16.58 -3.08 -15.85
CA ASN A 169 -17.17 -3.24 -14.53
C ASN A 169 -16.18 -2.97 -13.41
N SER A 170 -14.96 -3.51 -13.47
CA SER A 170 -14.01 -3.44 -12.35
C SER A 170 -13.48 -2.01 -12.18
N MET A 171 -13.19 -1.33 -13.29
CA MET A 171 -12.81 0.08 -13.30
C MET A 171 -13.94 1.00 -12.83
N VAL A 172 -15.19 0.75 -13.26
CA VAL A 172 -16.33 1.55 -12.80
C VAL A 172 -16.51 1.35 -11.30
N THR A 173 -16.60 0.11 -10.83
CA THR A 173 -16.80 -0.20 -9.40
C THR A 173 -15.75 0.46 -8.51
N GLN A 174 -14.46 0.37 -8.89
CA GLN A 174 -13.36 1.02 -8.17
C GLN A 174 -13.44 2.55 -8.16
N SER A 175 -13.82 3.14 -9.30
CA SER A 175 -13.88 4.61 -9.43
C SER A 175 -15.06 5.28 -8.77
N ARG A 176 -16.02 4.52 -8.25
CA ARG A 176 -17.18 5.08 -7.56
C ARG A 176 -16.95 5.41 -6.10
N PHE A 177 -15.93 4.82 -5.48
CA PHE A 177 -15.69 4.94 -4.04
C PHE A 177 -14.39 5.70 -3.77
N MET A 178 -14.21 6.15 -2.54
CA MET A 178 -13.01 6.88 -2.10
C MET A 178 -11.78 5.97 -1.95
N PHE A 179 -11.41 5.31 -3.03
CA PHE A 179 -10.27 4.40 -3.10
C PHE A 179 -9.06 5.08 -3.74
N SER A 180 -7.86 4.71 -3.28
CA SER A 180 -6.59 5.18 -3.84
C SER A 180 -6.35 4.64 -5.26
N ASP A 181 -6.91 3.47 -5.59
CA ASP A 181 -6.79 2.77 -6.89
C ASP A 181 -7.15 3.66 -8.10
N SER A 182 -8.15 4.53 -7.96
CA SER A 182 -8.57 5.43 -9.06
C SER A 182 -7.56 6.55 -9.31
N THR A 183 -6.97 7.07 -8.24
CA THR A 183 -5.95 8.12 -8.29
C THR A 183 -4.66 7.58 -8.91
N ILE A 184 -4.22 6.39 -8.50
CA ILE A 184 -3.04 5.76 -9.11
C ILE A 184 -3.28 5.44 -10.58
N LEU A 185 -4.41 4.84 -10.96
CA LEU A 185 -4.65 4.48 -12.35
C LEU A 185 -4.68 5.72 -13.26
N PHE A 186 -5.17 6.85 -12.76
CA PHE A 186 -5.07 8.15 -13.45
C PHE A 186 -3.61 8.57 -13.66
N PHE A 187 -2.76 8.53 -12.63
CA PHE A 187 -1.35 8.88 -12.77
C PHE A 187 -0.56 7.90 -13.65
N VAL A 188 -0.88 6.60 -13.61
CA VAL A 188 -0.33 5.58 -14.53
C VAL A 188 -0.70 5.92 -15.96
N ALA A 189 -1.98 6.15 -16.26
CA ALA A 189 -2.43 6.53 -17.59
C ALA A 189 -1.82 7.85 -18.06
N LEU A 190 -1.60 8.81 -17.15
CA LEU A 190 -0.96 10.08 -17.46
C LEU A 190 0.52 9.90 -17.79
N ALA A 191 1.23 9.06 -17.04
CA ALA A 191 2.62 8.71 -17.30
C ALA A 191 2.75 8.02 -18.67
N VAL A 192 1.93 7.00 -18.95
CA VAL A 192 1.93 6.27 -20.23
C VAL A 192 1.62 7.23 -21.40
N SER A 193 0.56 8.03 -21.28
CA SER A 193 0.11 8.93 -22.35
C SER A 193 1.12 10.03 -22.66
N SER A 194 1.68 10.66 -21.62
CA SER A 194 2.71 11.69 -21.79
C SER A 194 4.01 11.09 -22.33
N PHE A 195 4.42 9.91 -21.86
CA PHE A 195 5.63 9.25 -22.32
C PHE A 195 5.53 8.88 -23.80
N LYS A 196 4.42 8.26 -24.23
CA LYS A 196 4.15 7.96 -25.65
C LYS A 196 4.01 9.21 -26.52
N SER A 197 3.41 10.28 -26.00
CA SER A 197 3.40 11.57 -26.70
C SER A 197 4.80 12.17 -26.86
N GLY A 198 5.69 11.94 -25.88
CA GLY A 198 7.08 12.37 -25.93
C GLY A 198 7.94 11.58 -26.91
N GLU A 199 7.62 10.29 -27.13
CA GLU A 199 8.30 9.44 -28.12
C GLU A 199 8.08 9.92 -29.55
N VAL A 200 6.89 10.41 -29.88
CA VAL A 200 6.55 10.92 -31.23
C VAL A 200 6.87 12.41 -31.43
N SER A 201 7.56 13.02 -30.48
CA SER A 201 7.88 14.44 -30.51
C SER A 201 9.35 14.68 -30.81
N THR A 202 9.63 15.77 -31.53
CA THR A 202 10.99 16.12 -31.93
C THR A 202 11.91 16.27 -30.70
N PRO A 203 13.05 15.54 -30.65
CA PRO A 203 13.99 15.65 -29.55
C PRO A 203 14.41 17.10 -29.29
N PHE A 204 14.52 17.47 -28.01
CA PHE A 204 14.82 18.84 -27.55
C PHE A 204 13.77 19.91 -27.94
N GLY A 205 12.62 19.53 -28.51
CA GLY A 205 11.49 20.43 -28.76
C GLY A 205 10.70 20.76 -27.50
N ARG A 206 9.85 21.81 -27.56
CA ARG A 206 8.98 22.21 -26.43
C ARG A 206 8.03 21.10 -26.00
N THR A 207 7.43 20.38 -26.95
CA THR A 207 6.52 19.27 -26.69
C THR A 207 7.23 18.09 -26.04
N TRP A 208 8.48 17.85 -26.42
CA TRP A 208 9.32 16.80 -25.84
C TRP A 208 9.65 17.09 -24.38
N PHE A 209 10.08 18.32 -24.06
CA PHE A 209 10.34 18.73 -22.68
C PHE A 209 9.07 18.68 -21.83
N LYS A 210 7.95 19.18 -22.37
CA LYS A 210 6.66 19.12 -21.70
C LYS A 210 6.26 17.67 -21.39
N SER A 211 6.41 16.77 -22.35
CA SER A 211 6.07 15.36 -22.19
C SER A 211 6.96 14.70 -21.13
N LEU A 212 8.27 14.92 -21.18
CA LEU A 212 9.24 14.40 -20.20
C LEU A 212 8.93 14.87 -18.77
N ILE A 213 8.65 16.17 -18.59
CA ILE A 213 8.30 16.73 -17.29
C ILE A 213 6.97 16.13 -16.81
N VAL A 214 5.93 16.10 -17.64
CA VAL A 214 4.62 15.55 -17.26
C VAL A 214 4.71 14.06 -16.92
N THR A 215 5.49 13.28 -17.67
CA THR A 215 5.76 11.86 -17.35
C THR A 215 6.41 11.74 -15.98
N SER A 216 7.44 12.54 -15.70
CA SER A 216 8.16 12.48 -14.44
C SER A 216 7.29 12.93 -13.25
N LEU A 217 6.48 13.99 -13.43
CA LEU A 217 5.49 14.40 -12.43
C LEU A 217 4.48 13.29 -12.15
N ALA A 218 3.93 12.68 -13.21
CA ALA A 218 2.94 11.60 -13.11
C ALA A 218 3.50 10.36 -12.39
N ILE A 219 4.74 9.97 -12.69
CA ILE A 219 5.42 8.87 -11.98
C ILE A 219 5.62 9.22 -10.50
N GLY A 220 6.09 10.43 -10.19
CA GLY A 220 6.26 10.90 -8.81
C GLY A 220 4.97 10.83 -8.00
N TYR A 221 3.86 11.30 -8.58
CA TYR A 221 2.54 11.23 -7.94
C TYR A 221 1.97 9.81 -7.88
N ALA A 222 2.24 8.95 -8.87
CA ALA A 222 1.86 7.54 -8.83
C ALA A 222 2.54 6.82 -7.66
N ILE A 223 3.87 6.92 -7.56
CA ILE A 223 4.66 6.31 -6.47
C ILE A 223 4.25 6.87 -5.11
N SER A 224 3.96 8.17 -5.04
CA SER A 224 3.52 8.82 -3.80
C SER A 224 2.08 8.49 -3.41
N SER A 225 1.30 7.86 -4.30
CA SER A 225 -0.06 7.37 -4.04
C SER A 225 -0.05 5.90 -3.62
N ASP A 226 0.69 5.06 -4.34
CA ASP A 226 0.89 3.65 -4.04
C ASP A 226 2.23 3.19 -4.65
N TRP A 227 2.95 2.31 -3.96
CA TRP A 227 4.20 1.73 -4.45
C TRP A 227 4.04 0.89 -5.72
N ILE A 228 2.83 0.51 -6.12
CA ILE A 228 2.56 -0.03 -7.46
C ILE A 228 3.01 0.96 -8.55
N GLY A 229 3.05 2.26 -8.28
CA GLY A 229 3.60 3.27 -9.18
C GLY A 229 5.08 3.02 -9.56
N PHE A 230 5.85 2.31 -8.73
CA PHE A 230 7.22 1.89 -9.08
C PHE A 230 7.25 0.92 -10.27
N LEU A 231 6.21 0.12 -10.47
CA LEU A 231 6.09 -0.76 -11.63
C LEU A 231 5.93 0.05 -12.92
N THR A 232 5.22 1.17 -12.87
CA THR A 232 5.11 2.10 -14.00
C THR A 232 6.44 2.82 -14.26
N PHE A 233 7.15 3.22 -13.21
CA PHE A 233 8.52 3.75 -13.34
C PHE A 233 9.45 2.75 -14.02
N LEU A 234 9.44 1.49 -13.57
CA LEU A 234 10.24 0.42 -14.16
C LEU A 234 9.88 0.19 -15.63
N TRP A 235 8.59 0.20 -15.98
CA TRP A 235 8.14 0.13 -17.37
C TRP A 235 8.72 1.27 -18.22
N VAL A 236 8.65 2.53 -17.75
CA VAL A 236 9.24 3.68 -18.47
C VAL A 236 10.74 3.49 -18.66
N LEU A 237 11.47 3.02 -17.64
CA LEU A 237 12.91 2.76 -17.75
C LEU A 237 13.22 1.68 -18.79
N VAL A 238 12.52 0.56 -18.76
CA VAL A 238 12.73 -0.54 -19.72
C VAL A 238 12.45 -0.10 -21.15
N VAL A 239 11.36 0.63 -21.37
CA VAL A 239 11.02 1.15 -22.71
C VAL A 239 12.01 2.22 -23.17
N GLU A 240 12.50 3.10 -22.27
CA GLU A 240 13.54 4.08 -22.61
C GLU A 240 14.87 3.42 -22.95
N ILE A 241 15.26 2.35 -22.25
CA ILE A 241 16.45 1.55 -22.58
C ILE A 241 16.29 0.89 -23.95
N LYS A 242 15.13 0.26 -24.23
CA LYS A 242 14.80 -0.29 -25.55
C LYS A 242 14.90 0.80 -26.63
N ARG A 243 14.38 2.00 -26.37
CA ARG A 243 14.44 3.10 -27.35
C ARG A 243 15.87 3.59 -27.57
N PHE A 244 16.66 3.73 -26.51
CA PHE A 244 18.07 4.08 -26.62
C PHE A 244 18.85 3.04 -27.42
N TRP A 245 18.60 1.76 -27.18
CA TRP A 245 19.19 0.66 -27.95
C TRP A 245 18.86 0.76 -29.44
N ASN A 246 17.59 1.04 -29.78
CA ASN A 246 17.20 1.25 -31.16
C ASN A 246 17.87 2.51 -31.73
N ALA A 247 17.93 3.61 -30.98
CA ALA A 247 18.57 4.86 -31.39
C ALA A 247 20.05 4.71 -31.74
N LEU A 248 20.78 3.85 -31.02
CA LEU A 248 22.17 3.53 -31.33
C LEU A 248 22.36 2.84 -32.69
N ALA A 249 21.30 2.21 -33.23
CA ALA A 249 21.35 1.60 -34.55
C ALA A 249 21.21 2.61 -35.69
N ASP A 250 20.79 3.86 -35.41
CA ASP A 250 20.63 4.91 -36.41
C ASP A 250 21.95 5.67 -36.65
N LEU A 251 22.54 5.46 -37.83
CA LEU A 251 23.86 6.00 -38.17
C LEU A 251 23.87 7.48 -38.55
N GLU A 252 22.71 8.09 -38.79
CA GLU A 252 22.63 9.53 -39.08
C GLU A 252 22.64 10.38 -37.80
N THR A 253 22.30 9.76 -36.67
CA THR A 253 22.23 10.46 -35.40
C THR A 253 23.60 10.60 -34.74
N SER A 254 23.90 11.81 -34.29
CA SER A 254 25.13 12.08 -33.53
C SER A 254 25.11 11.34 -32.20
N VAL A 255 26.04 10.41 -32.00
CA VAL A 255 26.18 9.62 -30.75
C VAL A 255 26.25 10.53 -29.50
N PRO A 256 27.04 11.62 -29.47
CA PRO A 256 27.01 12.57 -28.35
C PRO A 256 25.62 13.16 -28.06
N ALA A 257 24.83 13.46 -29.09
CA ALA A 257 23.49 14.00 -28.92
C ALA A 257 22.52 12.96 -28.34
N LEU A 258 22.65 11.69 -28.76
CA LEU A 258 21.89 10.57 -28.18
C LEU A 258 22.19 10.38 -26.70
N PHE A 259 23.46 10.31 -26.32
CA PHE A 259 23.86 10.18 -24.91
C PHE A 259 23.41 11.39 -24.08
N LYS A 260 23.54 12.61 -24.63
CA LYS A 260 23.03 13.82 -23.96
C LYS A 260 21.53 13.74 -23.70
N SER A 261 20.74 13.31 -24.69
CA SER A 261 19.30 13.14 -24.56
C SER A 261 18.94 12.05 -23.54
N PHE A 262 19.63 10.91 -23.59
CA PHE A 262 19.43 9.79 -22.67
C PHE A 262 19.74 10.17 -21.22
N ILE A 263 20.91 10.76 -20.96
CA ILE A 263 21.32 11.22 -19.62
C ILE A 263 20.31 12.25 -19.10
N LEU A 264 19.88 13.20 -19.93
CA LEU A 264 18.89 14.21 -19.54
C LEU A 264 17.54 13.56 -19.18
N LYS A 265 17.04 12.64 -20.01
CA LYS A 265 15.80 11.91 -19.74
C LYS A 265 15.89 11.12 -18.45
N PHE A 266 16.94 10.31 -18.30
CA PHE A 266 17.15 9.48 -17.12
C PHE A 266 17.27 10.32 -15.85
N SER A 267 18.00 11.44 -15.91
CA SER A 267 18.15 12.35 -14.77
C SER A 267 16.81 12.98 -14.37
N VAL A 268 16.01 13.45 -15.32
CA VAL A 268 14.70 14.06 -15.04
C VAL A 268 13.70 13.00 -14.54
N LEU A 269 13.68 11.82 -15.16
CA LEU A 269 12.83 10.69 -14.77
C LEU A 269 13.21 10.09 -13.41
N LEU A 270 14.40 10.37 -12.88
CA LEU A 270 14.82 9.92 -11.55
C LEU A 270 14.66 11.03 -10.49
N ILE A 271 15.21 12.21 -10.75
CA ILE A 271 15.29 13.31 -9.77
C ILE A 271 13.89 13.87 -9.48
N VAL A 272 13.05 14.05 -10.49
CA VAL A 272 11.74 14.68 -10.30
C VAL A 272 10.79 13.77 -9.50
N PRO A 273 10.59 12.48 -9.83
CA PRO A 273 9.77 11.60 -9.00
C PRO A 273 10.28 11.47 -7.57
N PHE A 274 11.60 11.35 -7.40
CA PHE A 274 12.21 11.26 -6.08
C PHE A 274 11.96 12.51 -5.24
N THR A 275 12.09 13.70 -5.85
CA THR A 275 11.82 14.98 -5.18
C THR A 275 10.35 15.09 -4.78
N ILE A 276 9.42 14.73 -5.66
CA ILE A 276 7.98 14.70 -5.36
C ILE A 276 7.71 13.77 -4.19
N TYR A 277 8.24 12.55 -4.24
CA TYR A 277 8.05 11.55 -3.20
C TYR A 277 8.51 12.06 -1.83
N LEU A 278 9.74 12.58 -1.74
CA LEU A 278 10.25 13.15 -0.49
C LEU A 278 9.45 14.36 -0.02
N SER A 279 9.03 15.26 -0.93
CA SER A 279 8.23 16.44 -0.57
C SER A 279 6.84 16.07 -0.05
N VAL A 280 6.19 15.05 -0.64
CA VAL A 280 4.90 14.56 -0.18
C VAL A 280 5.01 13.95 1.22
N PHE A 281 6.03 13.13 1.48
CA PHE A 281 6.30 12.65 2.83
C PHE A 281 6.67 13.77 3.80
N ALA A 282 7.39 14.79 3.31
CA ALA A 282 7.72 15.94 4.13
C ALA A 282 6.46 16.71 4.57
N VAL A 283 5.51 16.93 3.65
CA VAL A 283 4.22 17.54 3.96
C VAL A 283 3.40 16.65 4.90
N HIS A 284 3.34 15.34 4.65
CA HIS A 284 2.64 14.36 5.49
C HIS A 284 3.10 14.43 6.96
N LEU A 285 4.41 14.34 7.20
CA LEU A 285 4.97 14.38 8.55
C LEU A 285 4.85 15.75 9.21
N ASN A 286 4.86 16.84 8.43
CA ASN A 286 4.63 18.18 8.97
C ASN A 286 3.16 18.42 9.34
N ALA A 287 2.22 17.73 8.69
CA ALA A 287 0.80 17.79 9.04
C ALA A 287 0.48 16.98 10.31
N LEU A 288 1.24 15.91 10.58
CA LEU A 288 1.00 14.97 11.67
C LEU A 288 1.95 15.21 12.86
N LYS A 289 1.65 16.25 13.65
CA LYS A 289 2.50 16.63 14.80
C LYS A 289 2.07 16.01 16.12
N ASN A 290 0.80 15.62 16.28
CA ASN A 290 0.24 15.13 17.52
C ASN A 290 0.44 13.62 17.68
N VAL A 291 0.45 13.15 18.93
CA VAL A 291 0.35 11.71 19.24
C VAL A 291 -0.92 11.11 18.60
N GLY A 292 -0.79 9.89 18.10
CA GLY A 292 -1.84 9.17 17.40
C GLY A 292 -1.59 7.66 17.35
N PRO A 293 -2.40 6.89 16.61
CA PRO A 293 -2.35 5.42 16.63
C PRO A 293 -1.02 4.83 16.11
N GLY A 294 -0.22 5.59 15.37
CA GLY A 294 1.11 5.15 14.92
C GLY A 294 2.24 5.34 15.95
N TYR A 295 1.96 5.99 17.08
CA TYR A 295 2.97 6.52 18.01
C TYR A 295 3.90 5.43 18.57
N ASN A 296 3.36 4.32 19.03
CA ASN A 296 4.14 3.30 19.72
C ASN A 296 5.06 2.49 18.80
N LYS A 297 4.92 2.61 17.48
CA LYS A 297 5.80 1.95 16.51
C LYS A 297 7.06 2.75 16.18
N LEU A 298 7.14 3.99 16.66
CA LEU A 298 8.24 4.91 16.43
C LEU A 298 9.35 4.75 17.47
N SER A 299 10.56 5.19 17.11
CA SER A 299 11.68 5.40 18.03
C SER A 299 11.35 6.46 19.09
N CYS A 300 12.01 6.39 20.24
CA CYS A 300 11.80 7.36 21.31
C CYS A 300 12.15 8.80 20.85
N GLU A 301 13.17 8.97 20.02
CA GLU A 301 13.58 10.25 19.46
C GLU A 301 12.50 10.85 18.55
N PHE A 302 11.81 10.03 17.75
CA PHE A 302 10.68 10.48 16.94
C PHE A 302 9.47 10.77 17.82
N GLN A 303 9.12 9.86 18.73
CA GLN A 303 8.06 10.07 19.72
C GLN A 303 8.23 11.40 20.46
N LYS A 304 9.46 11.75 20.85
CA LYS A 304 9.79 13.01 21.51
C LYS A 304 9.49 14.24 20.66
N SER A 305 9.61 14.12 19.33
CA SER A 305 9.35 15.21 18.39
C SER A 305 7.86 15.53 18.17
N LEU A 306 6.95 14.68 18.66
CA LEU A 306 5.50 14.85 18.54
C LEU A 306 4.94 15.65 19.73
N THR A 307 3.90 16.44 19.51
CA THR A 307 3.16 17.18 20.55
C THR A 307 2.27 16.24 21.35
N GLY A 308 2.33 16.36 22.68
CA GLY A 308 1.60 15.47 23.61
C GLY A 308 2.32 14.17 23.94
N ASN A 309 3.64 14.07 23.69
CA ASN A 309 4.45 12.90 24.07
C ASN A 309 4.59 12.77 25.59
N HIS A 310 4.78 11.54 26.08
CA HIS A 310 5.05 11.25 27.50
C HIS A 310 6.53 11.35 27.87
N LEU A 311 7.41 11.58 26.89
CA LEU A 311 8.87 11.55 27.04
C LEU A 311 9.46 12.87 27.58
N SER A 312 8.69 13.67 28.32
CA SER A 312 9.17 14.92 28.94
C SER A 312 9.61 14.70 30.37
N ASN A 313 10.82 15.16 30.71
CA ASN A 313 11.38 15.17 32.06
C ASN A 313 11.52 13.79 32.71
N ILE A 314 11.85 12.77 31.91
CA ILE A 314 12.12 11.43 32.44
C ILE A 314 13.51 11.43 33.09
N THR A 315 13.56 11.11 34.39
CA THR A 315 14.82 10.91 35.11
C THR A 315 15.54 9.68 34.57
N ALA A 316 16.79 9.84 34.15
CA ALA A 316 17.55 8.78 33.51
C ALA A 316 17.89 7.65 34.47
N ASP A 317 18.20 7.98 35.72
CA ASP A 317 18.65 7.02 36.72
C ASP A 317 17.50 6.24 37.35
N ILE A 318 17.64 4.91 37.45
CA ILE A 318 16.62 4.04 38.07
C ILE A 318 17.11 3.53 39.42
N SER A 319 16.20 3.53 40.39
CA SER A 319 16.46 3.04 41.73
C SER A 319 15.46 1.98 42.20
N TYR A 320 15.79 1.31 43.29
CA TYR A 320 14.83 0.45 43.98
C TYR A 320 13.75 1.32 44.62
N GLY A 321 12.49 0.93 44.50
CA GLY A 321 11.34 1.74 44.86
C GLY A 321 10.83 2.62 43.71
N SER A 322 11.53 2.67 42.57
CA SER A 322 11.04 3.38 41.38
C SER A 322 9.83 2.66 40.80
N ILE A 323 8.83 3.44 40.40
CA ILE A 323 7.71 3.03 39.57
C ILE A 323 8.15 3.17 38.11
N VAL A 324 8.12 2.08 37.36
CA VAL A 324 8.62 2.01 35.99
C VAL A 324 7.63 1.30 35.07
N SER A 325 7.71 1.62 33.78
CA SER A 325 7.06 0.87 32.73
C SER A 325 8.10 0.12 31.90
N PHE A 326 7.95 -1.20 31.76
CA PHE A 326 8.79 -2.01 30.89
C PHE A 326 8.22 -2.04 29.48
N ARG A 327 9.09 -1.82 28.49
CA ARG A 327 8.71 -1.85 27.07
C ARG A 327 9.57 -2.84 26.32
N HIS A 328 8.93 -3.66 25.51
CA HIS A 328 9.58 -4.66 24.68
C HIS A 328 10.15 -4.01 23.42
N LEU A 329 11.39 -4.33 23.05
CA LEU A 329 12.09 -3.61 21.97
C LEU A 329 11.50 -3.89 20.58
N VAL A 330 11.14 -5.15 20.30
CA VAL A 330 10.71 -5.58 18.96
C VAL A 330 9.24 -5.27 18.68
N THR A 331 8.36 -5.60 19.63
CA THR A 331 6.92 -5.34 19.48
C THR A 331 6.55 -3.89 19.81
N SER A 332 7.43 -3.18 20.53
CA SER A 332 7.21 -1.82 21.04
C SER A 332 6.00 -1.67 21.96
N GLU A 333 5.54 -2.78 22.55
CA GLU A 333 4.42 -2.87 23.50
C GLU A 333 4.91 -2.86 24.95
N TYR A 334 4.04 -2.46 25.87
CA TYR A 334 4.30 -2.36 27.31
C TYR A 334 3.92 -3.64 28.03
N LEU A 335 4.74 -4.06 28.99
CA LEU A 335 4.36 -5.12 29.93
C LEU A 335 3.12 -4.66 30.70
N TYR A 336 2.14 -5.54 30.83
CA TYR A 336 0.85 -5.24 31.43
C TYR A 336 0.35 -6.41 32.26
N SER A 337 -0.33 -6.11 33.37
CA SER A 337 -1.09 -7.11 34.12
C SER A 337 -2.37 -6.49 34.65
N SER A 338 -3.39 -7.31 34.85
CA SER A 338 -4.65 -6.88 35.46
C SER A 338 -5.24 -8.02 36.29
N ASN A 339 -6.41 -7.81 36.92
CA ASN A 339 -7.11 -8.86 37.66
C ASN A 339 -7.74 -9.95 36.75
N THR A 340 -7.63 -9.84 35.42
CA THR A 340 -8.05 -10.89 34.50
C THR A 340 -7.19 -12.14 34.66
N SER A 341 -7.82 -13.31 34.49
CA SER A 341 -7.16 -14.61 34.67
C SER A 341 -7.09 -15.37 33.35
N TYR A 342 -5.99 -16.08 33.13
CA TYR A 342 -5.88 -17.09 32.07
C TYR A 342 -6.96 -18.18 32.28
N PRO A 343 -7.27 -19.00 31.25
CA PRO A 343 -8.22 -20.10 31.38
C PRO A 343 -7.89 -21.12 32.49
N ASN A 344 -6.61 -21.23 32.87
CA ASN A 344 -6.16 -22.06 34.00
C ASN A 344 -6.37 -21.41 35.39
N GLY A 345 -6.84 -20.16 35.45
CA GLY A 345 -7.11 -19.41 36.68
C GLY A 345 -5.96 -18.54 37.19
N HIS A 346 -4.79 -18.57 36.54
CA HIS A 346 -3.66 -17.73 36.90
C HIS A 346 -3.83 -16.28 36.42
N GLN A 347 -3.24 -15.30 37.10
CA GLN A 347 -3.36 -13.90 36.69
C GLN A 347 -2.60 -13.64 35.38
N GLN A 348 -3.22 -12.89 34.47
CA GLN A 348 -2.64 -12.59 33.16
C GLN A 348 -1.47 -11.60 33.24
N VAL A 349 -0.42 -11.90 32.49
CA VAL A 349 0.68 -10.97 32.18
C VAL A 349 0.83 -10.92 30.67
N THR A 350 0.55 -9.77 30.09
CA THR A 350 0.45 -9.59 28.64
C THR A 350 1.22 -8.36 28.18
N LEU A 351 1.17 -8.09 26.89
CA LEU A 351 1.71 -6.89 26.26
C LEU A 351 0.60 -6.04 25.65
N VAL A 352 0.61 -4.74 25.95
CA VAL A 352 -0.37 -3.76 25.48
C VAL A 352 0.30 -2.65 24.69
N ASP A 353 -0.41 -2.12 23.71
CA ASP A 353 0.04 -1.03 22.85
C ASP A 353 -0.30 0.36 23.40
N HIS A 354 -0.84 0.49 24.62
CA HIS A 354 -1.20 1.76 25.23
C HIS A 354 -0.21 2.18 26.33
N HIS A 355 0.23 3.43 26.29
CA HIS A 355 1.08 4.01 27.34
C HIS A 355 0.23 4.54 28.49
N GLY A 356 0.75 4.45 29.72
CA GLY A 356 0.20 5.16 30.88
C GLY A 356 -1.03 4.50 31.49
N GLU A 357 -1.37 3.29 31.05
CA GLU A 357 -2.35 2.45 31.73
C GLU A 357 -1.83 2.08 33.13
N PRO A 358 -2.67 2.17 34.19
CA PRO A 358 -2.27 1.81 35.55
C PRO A 358 -1.69 0.39 35.66
N GLY A 359 -2.22 -0.56 34.87
CA GLY A 359 -1.77 -1.95 34.82
C GLY A 359 -0.41 -2.16 34.13
N SER A 360 0.20 -1.12 33.57
CA SER A 360 1.55 -1.15 33.01
C SER A 360 2.63 -0.63 33.97
N LEU A 361 2.26 -0.28 35.20
CA LEU A 361 3.15 0.32 36.20
C LEU A 361 3.67 -0.72 37.20
N PHE A 362 5.00 -0.84 37.30
CA PHE A 362 5.68 -1.80 38.16
C PHE A 362 6.67 -1.12 39.10
N VAL A 363 6.74 -1.59 40.34
CA VAL A 363 7.74 -1.18 41.31
C VAL A 363 8.93 -2.13 41.28
N ILE A 364 10.14 -1.59 41.19
CA ILE A 364 11.36 -2.38 41.29
C ILE A 364 11.75 -2.56 42.76
N GLU A 365 11.72 -3.81 43.24
CA GLU A 365 12.15 -4.14 44.60
C GLU A 365 13.48 -4.90 44.65
N ARG A 366 14.16 -4.82 45.79
CA ARG A 366 15.35 -5.64 46.06
C ARG A 366 14.94 -7.10 46.27
N ARG A 367 15.86 -8.03 45.95
CA ARG A 367 15.68 -9.47 46.27
C ARG A 367 15.34 -9.71 47.74
N VAL A 368 16.05 -9.04 48.66
CA VAL A 368 15.74 -9.09 50.09
C VAL A 368 14.69 -8.03 50.36
N LYS A 369 13.53 -8.47 50.85
CA LYS A 369 12.40 -7.60 51.13
C LYS A 369 12.77 -6.57 52.19
N ALA A 370 12.84 -5.31 51.78
CA ALA A 370 12.91 -4.16 52.66
C ALA A 370 11.51 -3.56 52.78
N ARG A 371 11.24 -2.79 53.84
CA ARG A 371 9.96 -2.04 53.89
C ARG A 371 9.97 -1.02 52.75
N LEU A 372 8.83 -0.80 52.09
CA LEU A 372 8.75 0.17 50.98
C LEU A 372 9.29 1.55 51.38
N ASN A 373 8.99 1.99 52.60
CA ASN A 373 9.53 3.24 53.17
C ASN A 373 11.06 3.27 53.24
N GLU A 374 11.72 2.14 53.45
CA GLU A 374 13.20 2.03 53.46
C GLU A 374 13.78 2.06 52.04
N LEU A 375 13.02 1.57 51.04
CA LEU A 375 13.41 1.64 49.62
C LEU A 375 13.34 3.08 49.12
N THR A 376 12.31 3.83 49.51
CA THR A 376 12.09 5.22 49.08
C THR A 376 12.89 6.25 49.89
N GLN A 377 13.72 5.83 50.84
CA GLN A 377 14.54 6.71 51.69
C GLN A 377 15.93 7.02 51.10
N MET A 378 16.42 6.20 50.16
CA MET A 378 17.73 6.41 49.54
C MET A 378 17.71 6.00 48.08
N THR A 379 18.32 6.82 47.22
CA THR A 379 18.57 6.46 45.83
C THR A 379 19.81 5.56 45.74
N LYS A 380 19.63 4.38 45.15
CA LYS A 380 20.68 3.43 44.82
C LYS A 380 20.55 2.96 43.38
N THR A 381 21.62 3.11 42.60
CA THR A 381 21.68 2.68 41.21
C THR A 381 21.68 1.16 41.08
N ILE A 382 21.15 0.65 39.97
CA ILE A 382 21.06 -0.78 39.69
C ILE A 382 22.06 -1.14 38.59
N GLU A 383 23.10 -1.89 38.94
CA GLU A 383 24.12 -2.39 38.00
C GLU A 383 23.62 -3.64 37.25
N SER A 384 24.26 -3.96 36.12
CA SER A 384 24.02 -5.23 35.41
C SER A 384 24.31 -6.44 36.30
N GLY A 385 23.54 -7.51 36.17
CA GLY A 385 23.66 -8.75 36.95
C GLY A 385 23.04 -8.68 38.35
N ARG A 386 22.43 -7.55 38.72
CA ARG A 386 21.72 -7.43 40.01
C ARG A 386 20.37 -8.13 39.96
N THR A 387 20.02 -8.78 41.06
CA THR A 387 18.72 -9.45 41.25
C THR A 387 17.69 -8.49 41.83
N LEU A 388 16.52 -8.42 41.20
CA LEU A 388 15.38 -7.64 41.60
C LEU A 388 14.08 -8.46 41.58
N ARG A 389 13.02 -7.88 42.13
CA ARG A 389 11.65 -8.37 42.05
C ARG A 389 10.80 -7.32 41.36
N ILE A 390 9.91 -7.75 40.48
CA ILE A 390 9.02 -6.87 39.72
C ILE A 390 7.64 -6.96 40.38
N PHE A 391 7.22 -5.88 41.04
CA PHE A 391 5.96 -5.82 41.77
C PHE A 391 4.94 -5.00 40.98
N HIS A 392 3.80 -5.58 40.66
CA HIS A 392 2.72 -4.90 39.95
C HIS A 392 1.92 -4.03 40.91
N ASN A 393 1.84 -2.73 40.62
CA ASN A 393 1.31 -1.74 41.56
C ASN A 393 -0.21 -1.89 41.79
N GLU A 394 -0.97 -2.16 40.74
CA GLU A 394 -2.44 -2.18 40.80
C GLU A 394 -2.99 -3.43 41.48
N THR A 395 -2.50 -4.62 41.11
CA THR A 395 -2.99 -5.89 41.68
C THR A 395 -2.22 -6.35 42.90
N GLU A 396 -1.19 -5.60 43.31
CA GLU A 396 -0.30 -5.90 44.43
C GLU A 396 0.34 -7.30 44.38
N ARG A 397 0.72 -7.77 43.18
CA ARG A 397 1.31 -9.10 42.96
C ARG A 397 2.70 -9.01 42.35
N TYR A 398 3.51 -10.05 42.53
CA TYR A 398 4.82 -10.16 41.90
C TYR A 398 4.74 -10.90 40.58
N ILE A 399 5.46 -10.42 39.57
CA ILE A 399 5.69 -11.22 38.37
C ILE A 399 6.44 -12.50 38.78
N SER A 400 5.99 -13.63 38.24
CA SER A 400 6.47 -14.96 38.56
C SER A 400 6.41 -15.84 37.33
N ILE A 401 7.26 -16.85 37.28
CA ILE A 401 7.26 -17.84 36.20
C ILE A 401 6.71 -19.15 36.76
N ASP A 402 5.62 -19.61 36.17
CA ASP A 402 5.10 -20.93 36.47
C ASP A 402 5.90 -21.97 35.68
N LYS A 403 6.38 -23.00 36.38
CA LYS A 403 7.22 -24.04 35.79
C LYS A 403 6.38 -25.16 35.14
N GLU A 404 5.16 -25.38 35.64
CA GLU A 404 4.30 -26.49 35.22
C GLU A 404 3.28 -26.03 34.17
N ALA A 405 2.90 -24.75 34.18
CA ALA A 405 2.01 -24.17 33.19
C ALA A 405 2.74 -23.80 31.88
N LYS A 406 2.09 -24.12 30.76
CA LYS A 406 2.51 -23.72 29.42
C LYS A 406 1.83 -22.41 29.02
N PRO A 407 2.47 -21.58 28.18
CA PRO A 407 1.81 -20.41 27.61
C PRO A 407 0.57 -20.77 26.79
N PRO A 408 -0.47 -19.90 26.75
CA PRO A 408 -1.73 -20.18 26.07
C PRO A 408 -1.64 -20.43 24.55
N LEU A 409 -0.68 -19.83 23.83
CA LEU A 409 -0.51 -20.01 22.39
C LEU A 409 0.80 -20.72 22.05
N SER A 410 1.86 -20.44 22.79
CA SER A 410 3.21 -20.97 22.52
C SER A 410 3.50 -22.23 23.33
N GLU A 411 2.78 -23.33 23.05
CA GLU A 411 2.75 -24.57 23.85
C GLU A 411 4.02 -25.47 23.82
N GLN A 412 5.12 -25.00 23.22
CA GLN A 412 6.38 -25.75 23.17
C GLN A 412 6.92 -26.01 24.60
N GLU A 413 7.51 -27.18 24.83
CA GLU A 413 7.92 -27.62 26.18
C GLU A 413 8.96 -26.74 26.86
N TYR A 414 9.78 -26.03 26.08
CA TYR A 414 10.80 -25.11 26.59
C TYR A 414 10.25 -23.71 26.91
N ASN A 415 8.97 -23.45 26.65
CA ASN A 415 8.29 -22.21 26.98
C ASN A 415 7.51 -22.37 28.28
N LYS A 416 7.61 -21.35 29.14
CA LYS A 416 6.97 -21.32 30.46
C LYS A 416 6.03 -20.13 30.55
N GLU A 417 4.90 -20.32 31.21
CA GLU A 417 3.90 -19.26 31.44
C GLU A 417 4.47 -18.18 32.38
N VAL A 418 4.19 -16.93 32.04
CA VAL A 418 4.48 -15.77 32.88
C VAL A 418 3.17 -15.35 33.54
N THR A 419 3.16 -15.27 34.87
CA THR A 419 1.96 -14.91 35.64
C THR A 419 2.32 -13.99 36.81
N ALA A 420 1.31 -13.47 37.51
CA ALA A 420 1.48 -12.65 38.70
C ALA A 420 0.91 -13.34 39.95
N THR A 421 1.76 -13.53 40.97
CA THR A 421 1.43 -14.29 42.19
C THR A 421 1.88 -13.58 43.47
N GLY A 422 1.42 -14.11 44.61
CA GLY A 422 1.76 -13.59 45.92
C GLY A 422 1.05 -12.28 46.26
N ASN A 423 1.53 -11.63 47.31
CA ASN A 423 1.01 -10.36 47.81
C ASN A 423 2.11 -9.54 48.49
N LYS A 424 1.77 -8.33 48.93
CA LYS A 424 2.70 -7.41 49.61
C LYS A 424 3.25 -7.94 50.94
N THR A 425 2.67 -8.94 51.59
CA THR A 425 3.21 -9.53 52.84
C THR A 425 4.08 -10.76 52.58
N TRP A 426 3.94 -11.40 51.43
CA TRP A 426 4.66 -12.60 51.03
C TRP A 426 6.18 -12.38 50.93
N LEU A 427 6.96 -13.22 51.60
CA LEU A 427 8.43 -13.11 51.63
C LEU A 427 9.09 -13.54 50.30
N GLY A 428 8.31 -14.19 49.44
CA GLY A 428 8.65 -14.46 48.05
C GLY A 428 9.46 -15.72 47.85
N ASP A 429 9.08 -16.51 46.84
CA ASP A 429 9.79 -17.71 46.43
C ASP A 429 10.96 -17.41 45.48
N LYS A 430 11.64 -18.46 45.01
CA LYS A 430 12.78 -18.29 44.09
C LYS A 430 12.31 -17.93 42.68
N GLU A 431 11.09 -18.29 42.29
CA GLU A 431 10.49 -18.04 40.98
C GLU A 431 10.26 -16.56 40.66
N ILE A 432 10.26 -15.66 41.65
CA ILE A 432 10.04 -14.20 41.43
C ILE A 432 11.32 -13.38 41.34
N ASN A 433 12.49 -14.02 41.40
CA ASN A 433 13.77 -13.32 41.37
C ASN A 433 14.29 -13.24 39.94
N PHE A 434 14.38 -12.02 39.43
CA PHE A 434 14.87 -11.72 38.09
C PHE A 434 16.23 -11.02 38.16
N GLU A 435 17.13 -11.42 37.29
CA GLU A 435 18.43 -10.80 37.07
C GLU A 435 18.34 -9.94 35.81
N ILE A 436 18.70 -8.65 35.92
CA ILE A 436 18.75 -7.77 34.76
C ILE A 436 20.12 -7.87 34.12
N ARG A 437 20.15 -8.26 32.84
CA ARG A 437 21.38 -8.40 32.05
C ARG A 437 21.41 -7.35 30.96
N ILE A 438 22.15 -6.28 31.20
CA ILE A 438 22.32 -5.21 30.21
C ILE A 438 23.07 -5.76 29.01
N VAL A 439 22.58 -5.43 27.81
CA VAL A 439 23.20 -5.77 26.53
C VAL A 439 23.92 -4.51 26.03
N PRO A 440 25.26 -4.43 26.13
CA PRO A 440 25.97 -3.18 25.85
C PRO A 440 25.90 -2.70 24.41
N GLU A 441 25.69 -3.63 23.46
CA GLU A 441 25.60 -3.36 22.03
C GLU A 441 24.34 -2.57 21.64
N TYR A 442 23.26 -2.72 22.40
CA TYR A 442 21.98 -2.04 22.16
C TYR A 442 21.76 -0.84 23.10
N SER A 443 22.63 -0.64 24.09
CA SER A 443 22.57 0.48 25.03
C SER A 443 23.26 1.74 24.48
N LYS A 444 22.68 2.92 24.73
CA LYS A 444 23.06 4.18 24.05
C LYS A 444 24.34 4.83 24.61
N THR A 445 24.49 4.92 25.93
CA THR A 445 25.57 5.65 26.61
C THR A 445 26.53 4.70 27.34
N GLU A 446 27.80 5.10 27.54
CA GLU A 446 28.78 4.30 28.30
C GLU A 446 28.34 4.01 29.75
N ILE A 447 27.52 4.90 30.32
CA ILE A 447 26.93 4.72 31.65
C ILE A 447 25.81 3.67 31.60
N SER A 448 24.91 3.77 30.61
CA SER A 448 23.80 2.83 30.41
C SER A 448 24.24 1.39 30.13
N LYS A 449 25.49 1.19 29.67
CA LYS A 449 26.11 -0.14 29.49
C LYS A 449 26.49 -0.83 30.81
N LYS A 450 26.63 -0.07 31.90
CA LYS A 450 27.07 -0.58 33.22
C LYS A 450 25.94 -0.65 34.23
N ARG A 451 25.03 0.32 34.19
CA ARG A 451 23.87 0.43 35.10
C ARG A 451 22.60 0.77 34.33
N ILE A 452 21.47 0.35 34.86
CA ILE A 452 20.16 0.55 34.23
C ILE A 452 19.81 2.04 34.26
N ARG A 453 19.51 2.57 33.08
CA ARG A 453 18.98 3.91 32.85
C ARG A 453 17.74 3.84 31.96
N ALA A 454 16.75 4.67 32.25
CA ALA A 454 15.52 4.76 31.47
C ALA A 454 15.88 5.14 30.02
N ILE A 455 15.27 4.47 29.04
CA ILE A 455 15.40 4.65 27.58
C ILE A 455 16.80 4.36 27.00
N GLU A 456 17.86 4.61 27.76
CA GLU A 456 19.24 4.44 27.32
C GLU A 456 19.73 2.98 27.45
N SER A 457 19.32 2.27 28.50
CA SER A 457 19.74 0.89 28.75
C SER A 457 18.77 -0.11 28.12
N VAL A 458 19.32 -1.01 27.32
CA VAL A 458 18.61 -2.17 26.77
C VAL A 458 19.13 -3.44 27.45
N PHE A 459 18.24 -4.30 27.91
CA PHE A 459 18.59 -5.44 28.75
C PHE A 459 17.66 -6.64 28.53
N GLN A 460 18.12 -7.82 28.93
CA GLN A 460 17.30 -9.02 29.08
C GLN A 460 16.85 -9.19 30.54
N ILE A 461 15.66 -9.72 30.75
CA ILE A 461 15.12 -10.06 32.06
C ILE A 461 15.24 -11.58 32.24
N TYR A 462 16.20 -12.03 33.05
CA TYR A 462 16.48 -13.45 33.24
C TYR A 462 15.92 -13.97 34.56
N ASN A 463 15.12 -15.04 34.50
CA ASN A 463 14.63 -15.71 35.71
C ASN A 463 15.67 -16.71 36.23
N ILE A 464 16.12 -16.53 37.47
CA ILE A 464 17.22 -17.33 38.06
C ILE A 464 16.80 -18.78 38.30
N ARG A 465 15.57 -19.01 38.77
CA ARG A 465 15.07 -20.33 39.16
C ARG A 465 14.77 -21.20 37.95
N ASN A 466 14.05 -20.64 36.98
CA ASN A 466 13.58 -21.35 35.80
C ASN A 466 14.54 -21.29 34.61
N LYS A 467 15.65 -20.54 34.74
CA LYS A 467 16.71 -20.41 33.73
C LYS A 467 16.19 -20.02 32.35
N CYS A 468 15.25 -19.08 32.32
CA CYS A 468 14.62 -18.60 31.10
C CYS A 468 14.61 -17.08 31.06
N TYR A 469 14.43 -16.53 29.87
CA TYR A 469 14.38 -15.11 29.57
C TYR A 469 12.95 -14.70 29.28
N LEU A 470 12.55 -13.56 29.83
CA LEU A 470 11.26 -12.96 29.52
C LEU A 470 11.26 -12.45 28.07
N LEU A 471 10.25 -12.84 27.30
CA LEU A 471 10.13 -12.52 25.88
C LEU A 471 8.69 -12.11 25.56
N GLY A 472 8.55 -11.03 24.77
CA GLY A 472 7.29 -10.61 24.20
C GLY A 472 7.08 -11.22 22.81
N THR A 473 5.93 -11.83 22.56
CA THR A 473 5.60 -12.34 21.22
C THR A 473 4.65 -11.40 20.49
N SER A 474 4.61 -11.47 19.16
CA SER A 474 3.60 -10.78 18.35
C SER A 474 2.27 -11.53 18.27
N ASN A 475 2.15 -12.68 18.96
CA ASN A 475 0.95 -13.51 18.94
C ASN A 475 -0.13 -12.87 19.82
N LYS A 476 -1.28 -12.59 19.21
CA LYS A 476 -2.41 -11.94 19.89
C LYS A 476 -3.29 -12.99 20.55
N LEU A 477 -3.50 -12.86 21.86
CA LEU A 477 -4.38 -13.70 22.65
C LEU A 477 -5.85 -13.50 22.23
N PRO A 478 -6.72 -14.53 22.36
CA PRO A 478 -8.13 -14.42 22.00
C PRO A 478 -8.84 -13.25 22.70
N LYS A 479 -9.64 -12.51 21.92
CA LYS A 479 -10.38 -11.33 22.39
C LYS A 479 -11.32 -11.66 23.55
N ASP A 480 -11.90 -12.85 23.57
CA ASP A 480 -12.96 -13.23 24.53
C ASP A 480 -12.49 -13.25 25.99
N TRP A 481 -11.20 -13.46 26.24
CA TRP A 481 -10.64 -13.56 27.60
C TRP A 481 -9.39 -12.72 27.86
N ALA A 482 -8.71 -12.21 26.83
CA ALA A 482 -7.48 -11.41 26.95
C ALA A 482 -7.44 -10.20 26.01
N ASP A 483 -8.60 -9.71 25.56
CA ASP A 483 -8.76 -8.41 24.88
C ASP A 483 -7.81 -8.16 23.69
N ASN A 484 -7.35 -9.23 23.01
CA ASN A 484 -6.41 -9.13 21.90
C ASN A 484 -5.05 -8.53 22.30
N HIS A 485 -4.62 -8.72 23.55
CA HIS A 485 -3.28 -8.40 24.01
C HIS A 485 -2.25 -9.39 23.45
N SER A 486 -0.99 -8.98 23.39
CA SER A 486 0.09 -9.86 22.94
C SER A 486 0.57 -10.78 24.07
N GLU A 487 0.97 -12.01 23.73
CA GLU A 487 1.45 -13.02 24.68
C GLU A 487 2.88 -12.73 25.18
N VAL A 488 3.12 -12.93 26.48
CA VAL A 488 4.44 -12.88 27.12
C VAL A 488 4.81 -14.27 27.61
N ILE A 489 6.03 -14.71 27.31
CA ILE A 489 6.53 -16.04 27.67
C ILE A 489 7.90 -15.96 28.36
N CYS A 490 8.29 -17.05 29.02
CA CYS A 490 9.66 -17.25 29.47
C CYS A 490 10.30 -18.42 28.74
N ILE A 491 11.35 -18.14 27.95
CA ILE A 491 12.01 -19.10 27.05
C ILE A 491 13.46 -19.35 27.46
N GLU A 492 13.93 -20.60 27.40
CA GLU A 492 15.27 -20.96 27.86
C GLU A 492 16.40 -20.42 26.96
N SER A 493 16.17 -20.37 25.65
CA SER A 493 17.15 -19.92 24.65
C SER A 493 16.49 -19.04 23.59
N PRO A 494 16.25 -17.75 23.88
CA PRO A 494 15.68 -16.82 22.92
C PRO A 494 16.69 -16.41 21.84
N ILE A 495 16.17 -15.92 20.73
CA ILE A 495 16.91 -15.00 19.86
C ILE A 495 17.15 -13.72 20.65
N LEU A 496 18.39 -13.22 20.69
CA LEU A 496 18.78 -12.10 21.54
C LEU A 496 17.85 -10.90 21.36
N GLU A 497 17.63 -10.46 20.11
CA GLU A 497 16.82 -9.28 19.76
C GLU A 497 15.38 -9.37 20.27
N ASP A 498 14.76 -10.54 20.16
CA ASP A 498 13.38 -10.78 20.59
C ASP A 498 13.21 -10.84 22.11
N SER A 499 14.30 -10.83 22.89
CA SER A 499 14.25 -10.86 24.36
C SER A 499 14.66 -9.55 25.01
N LEU A 500 14.81 -8.48 24.22
CA LEU A 500 15.28 -7.19 24.68
C LEU A 500 14.15 -6.32 25.21
N TRP A 501 14.41 -5.70 26.36
CA TRP A 501 13.52 -4.78 27.05
C TRP A 501 14.27 -3.50 27.41
N TYR A 502 13.51 -2.41 27.59
CA TYR A 502 14.02 -1.19 28.20
C TYR A 502 12.94 -0.59 29.11
N ILE A 503 13.35 0.35 29.96
CA ILE A 503 12.43 1.10 30.83
C ILE A 503 12.05 2.39 30.12
N ASP A 504 10.75 2.56 29.88
CA ASP A 504 10.21 3.67 29.09
C ASP A 504 9.89 4.89 29.97
N SER A 505 9.30 4.66 31.15
CA SER A 505 9.03 5.70 32.16
C SER A 505 9.65 5.34 33.51
N ASN A 506 9.96 6.35 34.32
CA ASN A 506 10.57 6.18 35.63
C ASN A 506 10.17 7.33 36.56
N GLU A 507 9.52 6.98 37.67
CA GLU A 507 9.14 7.90 38.73
C GLU A 507 9.62 7.38 40.08
N HIS A 508 10.21 8.25 40.90
CA HIS A 508 10.65 7.92 42.25
C HIS A 508 10.40 9.11 43.20
N PRO A 509 9.93 8.90 44.44
CA PRO A 509 9.62 9.99 45.37
C PRO A 509 10.79 10.95 45.67
N LEU A 510 12.03 10.47 45.56
CA LEU A 510 13.25 11.27 45.79
C LEU A 510 13.81 11.93 44.53
N PHE A 511 13.33 11.59 43.34
CA PHE A 511 13.80 12.25 42.11
C PHE A 511 13.12 13.61 42.00
N ASN A 512 13.91 14.67 42.14
CA ASN A 512 13.50 16.05 41.94
C ASN A 512 14.10 16.60 40.63
N SER A 513 13.90 17.90 40.37
CA SER A 513 14.43 18.58 39.17
C SER A 513 15.95 18.61 39.03
N ASP A 514 16.69 18.26 40.08
CA ASP A 514 18.16 18.31 40.08
C ASP A 514 18.78 17.03 39.49
N TYR A 515 17.98 15.97 39.32
CA TYR A 515 18.46 14.72 38.73
C TYR A 515 18.58 14.82 37.21
N GLU A 516 19.58 14.11 36.69
CA GLU A 516 19.83 14.00 35.26
C GLU A 516 18.61 13.42 34.53
N THR A 517 18.16 14.10 33.50
CA THR A 517 17.06 13.65 32.63
C THR A 517 17.62 13.05 31.35
N VAL A 518 16.84 12.17 30.71
CA VAL A 518 17.24 11.55 29.44
C VAL A 518 17.32 12.62 28.36
N GLU A 519 18.48 12.74 27.72
CA GLU A 519 18.69 13.60 26.56
C GLU A 519 18.35 12.85 25.26
N PHE A 520 17.49 13.45 24.43
CA PHE A 520 17.13 12.91 23.12
C PHE A 520 17.84 13.67 22.02
N LYS A 521 18.37 12.94 21.04
CA LYS A 521 18.92 13.54 19.83
C LYS A 521 17.79 14.13 18.99
N ASN A 522 17.97 15.36 18.52
CA ASN A 522 17.08 15.94 17.52
C ASN A 522 17.22 15.19 16.19
N ILE A 523 16.12 14.60 15.73
CA ILE A 523 16.08 13.89 14.45
C ILE A 523 15.77 14.84 13.30
N THR A 524 16.44 14.63 12.17
CA THR A 524 16.19 15.41 10.96
C THR A 524 14.93 14.92 10.25
N MET A 525 14.45 15.70 9.28
CA MET A 525 13.31 15.27 8.46
C MET A 525 13.61 13.99 7.67
N LEU A 526 14.85 13.82 7.20
CA LEU A 526 15.24 12.64 6.46
C LEU A 526 15.26 11.41 7.36
N ASP A 527 15.73 11.55 8.61
CA ASP A 527 15.70 10.46 9.60
C ASP A 527 14.26 10.01 9.85
N LYS A 528 13.32 10.96 10.03
CA LYS A 528 11.90 10.67 10.17
C LYS A 528 11.35 9.92 8.96
N ILE A 529 11.65 10.38 7.75
CA ILE A 529 11.20 9.73 6.52
C ILE A 529 11.74 8.29 6.46
N VAL A 530 13.04 8.09 6.68
CA VAL A 530 13.65 6.75 6.65
C VAL A 530 13.03 5.83 7.69
N GLU A 531 12.80 6.32 8.90
CA GLU A 531 12.16 5.54 9.96
C GLU A 531 10.73 5.15 9.60
N VAL A 532 9.91 6.09 9.12
CA VAL A 532 8.55 5.79 8.65
C VAL A 532 8.57 4.71 7.57
N HIS A 533 9.51 4.77 6.62
CA HIS A 533 9.61 3.74 5.57
C HIS A 533 9.95 2.35 6.14
N LYS A 534 10.84 2.26 7.13
CA LYS A 534 11.14 1.00 7.81
C LYS A 534 9.87 0.43 8.48
N VAL A 535 9.12 1.29 9.17
CA VAL A 535 7.89 0.87 9.84
C VAL A 535 6.80 0.49 8.82
N MET A 536 6.66 1.21 7.71
CA MET A 536 5.74 0.87 6.62
C MET A 536 6.08 -0.49 5.99
N LEU A 537 7.36 -0.76 5.72
CA LEU A 537 7.82 -2.05 5.18
C LEU A 537 7.54 -3.21 6.14
N ASN A 538 7.84 -3.03 7.44
CA ASN A 538 7.53 -4.02 8.47
C ASN A 538 6.01 -4.24 8.61
N TYR A 539 5.23 -3.16 8.54
CA TYR A 539 3.78 -3.24 8.55
C TYR A 539 3.24 -4.03 7.35
N ILE A 540 3.80 -3.81 6.16
CA ILE A 540 3.46 -4.59 4.96
C ILE A 540 3.79 -6.07 5.12
N GLY A 541 4.94 -6.41 5.72
CA GLY A 541 5.35 -7.78 5.96
C GLY A 541 4.45 -8.53 6.96
N THR A 542 3.76 -7.82 7.84
CA THR A 542 2.88 -8.39 8.88
C THR A 542 1.41 -8.49 8.48
N LEU A 543 1.03 -8.04 7.28
CA LEU A 543 -0.37 -8.08 6.77
C LEU A 543 -0.83 -9.45 6.25
N VAL A 544 -0.16 -10.55 6.63
CA VAL A 544 -0.30 -11.87 6.01
C VAL A 544 -1.71 -12.49 6.14
N ASP A 545 -2.55 -12.04 7.08
CA ASP A 545 -3.84 -12.69 7.39
C ASP A 545 -5.03 -11.71 7.57
N LYS A 546 -5.03 -10.53 6.93
CA LYS A 546 -6.11 -9.55 7.15
C LYS A 546 -7.39 -9.75 6.33
N PHE A 547 -7.37 -10.54 5.27
CA PHE A 547 -8.52 -10.69 4.39
C PHE A 547 -8.90 -12.17 4.23
N ASP A 548 -10.17 -12.51 4.45
CA ASP A 548 -10.72 -13.84 4.15
C ASP A 548 -10.67 -14.20 2.64
N TYR A 549 -10.16 -13.29 1.80
CA TYR A 549 -10.17 -13.35 0.35
C TYR A 549 -8.75 -13.47 -0.22
N LYS A 550 -8.15 -14.65 -0.07
CA LYS A 550 -6.87 -14.97 -0.74
C LYS A 550 -7.10 -15.09 -2.25
N SER A 551 -6.44 -14.26 -3.04
CA SER A 551 -6.51 -14.33 -4.51
C SER A 551 -5.12 -14.31 -5.13
N THR A 552 -4.97 -15.03 -6.23
CA THR A 552 -3.72 -15.12 -6.97
C THR A 552 -3.79 -14.32 -8.26
N PRO A 553 -2.66 -13.93 -8.87
CA PRO A 553 -2.65 -13.29 -10.19
C PRO A 553 -3.39 -14.08 -11.26
N SER A 554 -3.41 -15.42 -11.16
CA SER A 554 -4.19 -16.25 -12.08
C SER A 554 -5.70 -16.04 -11.91
N ASP A 555 -6.18 -15.88 -10.67
CA ASP A 555 -7.59 -15.60 -10.40
C ASP A 555 -8.04 -14.27 -10.99
N TRP A 556 -7.15 -13.29 -11.07
CA TRP A 556 -7.46 -11.97 -11.62
C TRP A 556 -7.58 -12.00 -13.14
N VAL A 557 -6.64 -12.70 -13.79
CA VAL A 557 -6.60 -12.80 -15.25
C VAL A 557 -7.84 -13.54 -15.79
N PHE A 558 -8.30 -14.57 -15.08
CA PHE A 558 -9.48 -15.35 -15.45
C PHE A 558 -10.79 -14.84 -14.82
N ASP A 559 -10.73 -13.79 -14.00
CA ASP A 559 -11.88 -13.26 -13.24
C ASP A 559 -12.57 -14.37 -12.39
N ASN A 560 -11.78 -15.31 -11.86
CA ASN A 560 -12.29 -16.47 -11.11
C ASN A 560 -12.83 -16.11 -9.73
N ARG A 561 -12.39 -14.98 -9.16
CA ARG A 561 -12.74 -14.52 -7.82
C ARG A 561 -12.82 -12.99 -7.78
N GLY A 562 -13.95 -12.47 -7.32
CA GLY A 562 -14.15 -11.04 -7.04
C GLY A 562 -14.00 -10.70 -5.55
N ILE A 563 -14.37 -9.48 -5.17
CA ILE A 563 -14.29 -8.99 -3.78
C ILE A 563 -15.63 -8.38 -3.34
N LYS A 564 -16.10 -8.78 -2.16
CA LYS A 564 -17.24 -8.12 -1.50
C LYS A 564 -16.81 -6.77 -0.95
N PHE A 565 -17.39 -5.70 -1.48
CA PHE A 565 -17.11 -4.35 -1.02
C PHE A 565 -18.04 -3.89 0.10
N SER A 566 -19.32 -4.25 -0.01
CA SER A 566 -20.33 -4.02 1.02
C SER A 566 -21.48 -4.98 0.79
N ILE A 567 -22.08 -5.48 1.88
CA ILE A 567 -23.28 -6.31 1.86
C ILE A 567 -24.17 -5.79 2.98
N ASN A 568 -25.28 -5.16 2.62
CA ASN A 568 -26.24 -4.56 3.55
C ASN A 568 -27.66 -4.82 3.06
N ASP A 569 -28.52 -5.42 3.90
CA ASP A 569 -29.99 -5.53 3.76
C ASP A 569 -30.53 -5.53 2.32
N GLY A 570 -30.28 -6.61 1.57
CA GLY A 570 -30.80 -6.78 0.21
C GLY A 570 -30.04 -6.04 -0.89
N ARG A 571 -28.85 -5.50 -0.59
CA ARG A 571 -27.96 -4.85 -1.56
C ARG A 571 -26.51 -5.31 -1.33
N ALA A 572 -25.80 -5.58 -2.41
CA ALA A 572 -24.37 -5.83 -2.39
C ALA A 572 -23.65 -4.93 -3.40
N VAL A 573 -22.46 -4.51 -3.01
CA VAL A 573 -21.45 -3.98 -3.92
C VAL A 573 -20.38 -5.04 -4.06
N TYR A 574 -20.13 -5.50 -5.28
CA TYR A 574 -19.16 -6.57 -5.58
C TYR A 574 -18.22 -6.14 -6.70
N PHE A 575 -16.93 -6.29 -6.47
CA PHE A 575 -15.89 -6.05 -7.48
C PHE A 575 -15.77 -7.25 -8.40
N LEU A 576 -16.04 -7.05 -9.68
CA LEU A 576 -15.90 -8.05 -10.75
C LEU A 576 -15.50 -7.39 -12.06
N GLY A 577 -14.78 -8.12 -12.91
CA GLY A 577 -14.43 -7.70 -14.26
C GLY A 577 -15.60 -7.81 -15.24
N ASN A 578 -15.57 -7.06 -16.32
CA ASN A 578 -16.34 -7.43 -17.51
C ASN A 578 -15.59 -8.59 -18.16
N PHE A 579 -16.07 -9.81 -17.95
CA PHE A 579 -15.41 -11.02 -18.44
C PHE A 579 -15.11 -10.96 -19.95
N VAL A 580 -15.95 -10.29 -20.76
CA VAL A 580 -15.68 -10.11 -22.20
C VAL A 580 -14.40 -9.31 -22.40
N VAL A 581 -14.20 -8.23 -21.64
CA VAL A 581 -12.97 -7.43 -21.67
C VAL A 581 -11.79 -8.28 -21.25
N TYR A 582 -11.91 -8.98 -20.11
CA TYR A 582 -10.83 -9.78 -19.54
C TYR A 582 -10.38 -10.89 -20.49
N TYR A 583 -11.32 -11.69 -21.00
CA TYR A 583 -11.01 -12.80 -21.90
C TYR A 583 -10.48 -12.34 -23.25
N VAL A 584 -11.04 -11.28 -23.85
CA VAL A 584 -10.51 -10.75 -25.12
C VAL A 584 -9.09 -10.20 -24.91
N VAL A 585 -8.85 -9.43 -23.85
CA VAL A 585 -7.49 -8.95 -23.52
C VAL A 585 -6.54 -10.13 -23.33
N LEU A 586 -6.94 -11.15 -22.58
CA LEU A 586 -6.13 -12.35 -22.36
C LEU A 586 -5.79 -13.05 -23.69
N ILE A 587 -6.77 -13.24 -24.57
CA ILE A 587 -6.56 -13.85 -25.90
C ILE A 587 -5.53 -13.05 -26.68
N PHE A 588 -5.67 -11.73 -26.77
CA PHE A 588 -4.73 -10.89 -27.54
C PHE A 588 -3.33 -10.86 -26.92
N VAL A 589 -3.22 -10.85 -25.59
CA VAL A 589 -1.94 -10.96 -24.87
C VAL A 589 -1.26 -12.30 -25.18
N LEU A 590 -1.99 -13.42 -25.12
CA LEU A 590 -1.47 -14.75 -25.43
C LEU A 590 -1.09 -14.89 -26.90
N VAL A 591 -1.91 -14.38 -27.82
CA VAL A 591 -1.61 -14.38 -29.26
C VAL A 591 -0.33 -13.59 -29.52
N PHE A 592 -0.16 -12.42 -28.90
CA PHE A 592 1.05 -11.62 -29.05
C PHE A 592 2.28 -12.31 -28.45
N ALA A 593 2.14 -12.96 -27.29
CA ALA A 593 3.21 -13.75 -26.67
C ALA A 593 3.64 -14.91 -27.57
N CYS A 594 2.67 -15.68 -28.11
CA CYS A 594 2.94 -16.77 -29.06
C CYS A 594 3.60 -16.25 -30.34
N PHE A 595 3.12 -15.12 -30.87
CA PHE A 595 3.71 -14.47 -32.03
C PHE A 595 5.18 -14.07 -31.78
N LYS A 596 5.50 -13.52 -30.59
CA LYS A 596 6.87 -13.18 -30.21
C LYS A 596 7.76 -14.42 -30.07
N LEU A 597 7.28 -15.46 -29.39
CA LEU A 597 8.01 -16.71 -29.25
C LEU A 597 8.27 -17.37 -30.60
N PHE A 598 7.26 -17.40 -31.47
CA PHE A 598 7.40 -17.90 -32.84
C PHE A 598 8.43 -17.09 -33.62
N THR A 599 8.35 -15.76 -33.59
CA THR A 599 9.30 -14.87 -34.28
C THR A 599 10.74 -15.10 -33.82
N ILE A 600 10.97 -15.32 -32.52
CA ILE A 600 12.29 -15.65 -31.97
C ILE A 600 12.73 -17.05 -32.42
N ALA A 601 11.84 -18.05 -32.36
CA ALA A 601 12.15 -19.44 -32.70
C ALA A 601 12.42 -19.63 -34.20
N THR A 602 11.76 -18.86 -35.07
CA THR A 602 11.96 -18.89 -36.52
C THR A 602 12.96 -17.85 -37.01
N TYR A 603 13.63 -17.12 -36.11
CA TYR A 603 14.57 -16.09 -36.50
C TYR A 603 15.74 -16.69 -37.29
N ASN A 604 15.85 -16.29 -38.56
CA ASN A 604 16.91 -16.74 -39.45
C ASN A 604 17.75 -15.53 -39.89
N PRO A 605 18.98 -15.38 -39.37
CA PRO A 605 19.84 -14.24 -39.69
C PRO A 605 20.28 -14.19 -41.17
N ASN A 606 20.13 -15.30 -41.91
CA ASN A 606 20.52 -15.41 -43.31
C ASN A 606 19.36 -15.12 -44.28
N GLN A 607 18.12 -14.95 -43.79
CA GLN A 607 16.98 -14.60 -44.62
C GLN A 607 16.93 -13.08 -44.84
N LYS A 608 16.69 -12.65 -46.09
CA LYS A 608 16.45 -11.23 -46.38
C LYS A 608 15.12 -10.80 -45.76
N GLU A 609 15.18 -10.09 -44.65
CA GLU A 609 14.01 -9.47 -44.03
C GLU A 609 13.50 -8.29 -44.87
N TYR A 610 12.21 -8.31 -45.21
CA TYR A 610 11.47 -7.16 -45.71
C TYR A 610 10.67 -6.59 -44.54
N LEU A 611 11.14 -5.49 -43.95
CA LEU A 611 10.43 -4.85 -42.85
C LEU A 611 9.34 -3.95 -43.42
N VAL A 612 8.09 -4.41 -43.30
CA VAL A 612 6.90 -3.62 -43.61
C VAL A 612 6.73 -2.55 -42.52
N PRO A 613 6.69 -1.25 -42.84
CA PRO A 613 6.63 -0.17 -41.85
C PRO A 613 5.50 -0.33 -40.81
N GLU A 614 4.34 -0.79 -41.26
CA GLU A 614 3.15 -1.00 -40.44
C GLU A 614 3.35 -2.14 -39.44
N PHE A 615 4.09 -3.17 -39.83
CA PHE A 615 4.48 -4.26 -38.95
C PHE A 615 5.50 -3.81 -37.90
N VAL A 616 6.50 -3.01 -38.28
CA VAL A 616 7.49 -2.47 -37.33
C VAL A 616 6.82 -1.59 -36.28
N LYS A 617 5.90 -0.71 -36.70
CA LYS A 617 5.13 0.15 -35.81
C LYS A 617 4.26 -0.67 -34.84
N PHE A 618 3.55 -1.67 -35.38
CA PHE A 618 2.78 -2.61 -34.57
C PHE A 618 3.67 -3.31 -33.54
N ASP A 619 4.73 -3.97 -33.99
CA ASP A 619 5.61 -4.75 -33.12
C ASP A 619 6.25 -3.87 -32.04
N TYR A 620 6.71 -2.67 -32.41
CA TYR A 620 7.34 -1.72 -31.50
C TYR A 620 6.40 -1.32 -30.35
N HIS A 621 5.22 -0.76 -30.66
CA HIS A 621 4.32 -0.26 -29.62
C HIS A 621 3.61 -1.38 -28.86
N THR A 622 3.25 -2.47 -29.54
CA THR A 622 2.60 -3.62 -28.89
C THR A 622 3.56 -4.31 -27.91
N THR A 623 4.86 -4.37 -28.23
CA THR A 623 5.89 -4.83 -27.29
C THR A 623 5.95 -3.95 -26.04
N ASP A 624 5.84 -2.62 -26.18
CA ASP A 624 5.87 -1.72 -25.02
C ASP A 624 4.68 -1.96 -24.08
N TYR A 625 3.48 -2.16 -24.63
CA TYR A 625 2.30 -2.47 -23.83
C TYR A 625 2.36 -3.87 -23.24
N PHE A 626 2.92 -4.84 -23.95
CA PHE A 626 3.12 -6.19 -23.44
C PHE A 626 4.09 -6.20 -22.24
N ILE A 627 5.21 -5.47 -22.34
CA ILE A 627 6.14 -5.29 -21.21
C ILE A 627 5.41 -4.62 -20.04
N GLY A 628 4.56 -3.62 -20.30
CA GLY A 628 3.74 -2.97 -19.28
C GLY A 628 2.80 -3.94 -18.57
N TYR A 629 2.10 -4.80 -19.33
CA TYR A 629 1.24 -5.85 -18.81
C TYR A 629 2.01 -6.82 -17.90
N LEU A 630 3.17 -7.30 -18.34
CA LEU A 630 3.99 -8.24 -17.58
C LEU A 630 4.59 -7.62 -16.31
N ILE A 631 5.15 -6.41 -16.39
CA ILE A 631 5.74 -5.71 -15.24
C ILE A 631 4.71 -5.45 -14.14
N HIS A 632 3.45 -5.22 -14.49
CA HIS A 632 2.39 -5.00 -13.51
C HIS A 632 1.70 -6.30 -13.05
N LEU A 633 2.05 -7.47 -13.60
CA LEU A 633 1.40 -8.75 -13.25
C LEU A 633 2.37 -9.75 -12.60
N ILE A 634 3.54 -9.96 -13.20
CA ILE A 634 4.50 -11.00 -12.79
C ILE A 634 5.00 -10.79 -11.35
N PRO A 635 5.39 -9.58 -10.90
CA PRO A 635 5.94 -9.41 -9.56
C PRO A 635 5.00 -9.91 -8.46
N PHE A 636 3.68 -9.78 -8.66
CA PHE A 636 2.67 -10.27 -7.72
C PHE A 636 2.59 -11.79 -7.61
N SER A 637 3.08 -12.52 -8.62
CA SER A 637 3.17 -13.98 -8.55
C SER A 637 4.31 -14.46 -7.64
N LEU A 638 5.26 -13.57 -7.31
CA LEU A 638 6.40 -13.86 -6.45
C LEU A 638 6.16 -13.47 -4.98
N VAL A 639 5.10 -12.69 -4.70
CA VAL A 639 4.79 -12.22 -3.36
C VAL A 639 3.91 -13.24 -2.63
N GLN A 640 4.41 -13.78 -1.53
CA GLN A 640 3.70 -14.75 -0.67
C GLN A 640 2.84 -14.02 0.38
N ARG A 641 1.80 -13.30 -0.07
CA ARG A 641 0.82 -12.63 0.82
C ARG A 641 -0.56 -12.57 0.20
N ASP A 642 -1.56 -12.19 0.99
CA ASP A 642 -2.91 -11.93 0.49
C ASP A 642 -2.94 -10.66 -0.36
N LEU A 643 -3.38 -10.80 -1.61
CA LEU A 643 -3.42 -9.75 -2.61
C LEU A 643 -4.86 -9.54 -3.08
N ALA A 644 -5.20 -8.28 -3.37
CA ALA A 644 -6.52 -7.91 -3.87
C ALA A 644 -6.57 -7.96 -5.40
N PRO A 645 -7.66 -8.50 -6.01
CA PRO A 645 -7.89 -8.45 -7.46
C PRO A 645 -7.83 -7.05 -8.10
N THR A 646 -7.95 -6.00 -7.29
CA THR A 646 -7.86 -4.59 -7.72
C THR A 646 -6.50 -4.25 -8.34
N LEU A 647 -5.46 -5.00 -7.96
CA LEU A 647 -4.10 -4.90 -8.50
C LEU A 647 -4.01 -5.25 -9.99
N TYR A 648 -5.04 -5.88 -10.58
CA TYR A 648 -5.09 -6.20 -12.00
C TYR A 648 -5.52 -5.02 -12.89
N LEU A 649 -5.98 -3.91 -12.32
CA LEU A 649 -6.41 -2.74 -13.11
C LEU A 649 -5.29 -2.14 -13.99
N PRO A 650 -4.06 -1.90 -13.50
CA PRO A 650 -2.98 -1.42 -14.37
C PRO A 650 -2.59 -2.42 -15.47
N PRO A 651 -2.40 -3.74 -15.20
CA PRO A 651 -2.24 -4.75 -16.25
C PRO A 651 -3.36 -4.70 -17.30
N LEU A 652 -4.62 -4.70 -16.86
CA LEU A 652 -5.78 -4.64 -17.75
C LEU A 652 -5.74 -3.42 -18.66
N TYR A 653 -5.36 -2.25 -18.13
CA TYR A 653 -5.18 -1.02 -18.92
C TYR A 653 -4.14 -1.21 -20.04
N PHE A 654 -2.96 -1.75 -19.73
CA PHE A 654 -1.95 -2.09 -20.74
C PHE A 654 -2.45 -3.14 -21.74
N GLY A 655 -3.20 -4.13 -21.28
CA GLY A 655 -3.80 -5.17 -22.12
C GLY A 655 -4.83 -4.63 -23.13
N VAL A 656 -5.64 -3.63 -22.74
CA VAL A 656 -6.56 -2.94 -23.66
C VAL A 656 -5.79 -2.13 -24.72
N LEU A 657 -4.71 -1.44 -24.33
CA LEU A 657 -3.84 -0.72 -25.28
C LEU A 657 -3.18 -1.68 -26.28
N LEU A 658 -2.68 -2.82 -25.80
CA LEU A 658 -2.12 -3.92 -26.61
C LEU A 658 -3.15 -4.46 -27.60
N THR A 659 -4.37 -4.72 -27.13
CA THR A 659 -5.48 -5.24 -27.95
C THR A 659 -5.80 -4.26 -29.08
N CYS A 660 -5.92 -2.96 -28.77
CA CYS A 660 -6.23 -1.94 -29.77
C CYS A 660 -5.10 -1.76 -30.79
N GLN A 661 -3.83 -1.83 -30.37
CA GLN A 661 -2.69 -1.77 -31.29
C GLN A 661 -2.66 -2.98 -32.23
N THR A 662 -3.03 -4.17 -31.73
CA THR A 662 -3.14 -5.39 -32.55
C THR A 662 -4.30 -5.31 -33.53
N LEU A 663 -5.46 -4.80 -33.09
CA LEU A 663 -6.62 -4.56 -33.96
C LEU A 663 -6.30 -3.57 -35.07
N GLU A 664 -5.53 -2.51 -34.79
CA GLU A 664 -5.06 -1.58 -35.81
C GLU A 664 -4.23 -2.29 -36.88
N TYR A 665 -3.26 -3.13 -36.46
CA TYR A 665 -2.43 -3.88 -37.39
C TYR A 665 -3.25 -4.84 -38.26
N ILE A 666 -4.22 -5.55 -37.67
CA ILE A 666 -5.15 -6.39 -38.44
C ILE A 666 -5.87 -5.52 -39.47
N LEU A 667 -6.50 -4.43 -39.03
CA LEU A 667 -7.32 -3.55 -39.87
C LEU A 667 -6.55 -2.93 -41.04
N VAL A 668 -5.25 -2.64 -40.90
CA VAL A 668 -4.39 -2.15 -42.01
C VAL A 668 -4.24 -3.19 -43.12
N ASN A 669 -4.20 -4.47 -42.78
CA ASN A 669 -3.94 -5.56 -43.72
C ASN A 669 -5.22 -6.15 -44.34
N LEU A 670 -6.40 -5.63 -44.00
CA LEU A 670 -7.68 -6.12 -44.51
C LEU A 670 -8.12 -5.41 -45.79
N ASN A 671 -8.76 -6.15 -46.70
CA ASN A 671 -9.47 -5.54 -47.82
C ASN A 671 -10.77 -4.84 -47.35
N LYS A 672 -11.44 -4.09 -48.24
CA LYS A 672 -12.67 -3.34 -47.89
C LYS A 672 -13.77 -4.22 -47.28
N LYS A 673 -14.03 -5.40 -47.84
CA LYS A 673 -15.07 -6.34 -47.35
C LYS A 673 -14.73 -6.84 -45.95
N GLN A 674 -13.49 -7.27 -45.73
CA GLN A 674 -13.00 -7.72 -44.43
C GLN A 674 -12.98 -6.60 -43.40
N THR A 675 -12.64 -5.38 -43.81
CA THR A 675 -12.70 -4.18 -42.95
C THR A 675 -14.13 -3.94 -42.44
N THR A 676 -15.13 -4.01 -43.31
CA THR A 676 -16.54 -3.89 -42.92
C THR A 676 -16.95 -5.00 -41.94
N ILE A 677 -16.53 -6.24 -42.18
CA ILE A 677 -16.78 -7.37 -41.26
C ILE A 677 -16.13 -7.11 -39.88
N LEU A 678 -14.89 -6.61 -39.85
CA LEU A 678 -14.21 -6.29 -38.61
C LEU A 678 -14.97 -5.19 -37.85
N TYR A 679 -15.44 -4.13 -38.51
CA TYR A 679 -16.25 -3.10 -37.85
C TYR A 679 -17.56 -3.65 -37.27
N TYR A 680 -18.28 -4.52 -37.99
CA TYR A 680 -19.45 -5.19 -37.42
C TYR A 680 -19.09 -6.07 -36.22
N THR A 681 -17.93 -6.74 -36.27
CA THR A 681 -17.43 -7.57 -35.16
C THR A 681 -17.09 -6.70 -33.94
N LEU A 682 -16.42 -5.56 -34.12
CA LEU A 682 -16.13 -4.62 -33.04
C LEU A 682 -17.41 -4.07 -32.41
N ILE A 683 -18.41 -3.70 -33.22
CA ILE A 683 -19.72 -3.27 -32.72
C ILE A 683 -20.40 -4.39 -31.93
N PHE A 684 -20.37 -5.62 -32.44
CA PHE A 684 -20.93 -6.78 -31.76
C PHE A 684 -20.27 -7.02 -30.40
N VAL A 685 -18.93 -6.98 -30.33
CA VAL A 685 -18.17 -7.10 -29.07
C VAL A 685 -18.53 -5.97 -28.10
N LEU A 686 -18.69 -4.72 -28.58
CA LEU A 686 -19.15 -3.61 -27.74
C LEU A 686 -20.56 -3.86 -27.20
N VAL A 687 -21.50 -4.30 -28.03
CA VAL A 687 -22.89 -4.58 -27.62
C VAL A 687 -22.92 -5.68 -26.55
N ILE A 688 -22.13 -6.74 -26.70
CA ILE A 688 -22.01 -7.77 -25.66
C ILE A 688 -21.41 -7.17 -24.38
N SER A 689 -20.32 -6.41 -24.49
CA SER A 689 -19.66 -5.79 -23.32
C SER A 689 -20.63 -4.87 -22.55
N VAL A 690 -21.42 -4.06 -23.25
CA VAL A 690 -22.46 -3.20 -22.67
C VAL A 690 -23.60 -4.04 -22.05
N SER A 691 -23.96 -5.15 -22.69
CA SER A 691 -25.00 -6.06 -22.17
C SER A 691 -24.55 -6.73 -20.86
N VAL A 692 -23.28 -7.15 -20.79
CA VAL A 692 -22.65 -7.67 -19.57
C VAL A 692 -22.61 -6.59 -18.49
N PHE A 693 -22.16 -5.38 -18.84
CA PHE A 693 -22.17 -4.24 -17.90
C PHE A 693 -23.58 -4.00 -17.33
N ARG A 694 -24.60 -3.97 -18.18
CA ARG A 694 -25.99 -3.81 -17.76
C ARG A 694 -26.45 -4.96 -16.85
N ALA A 695 -26.09 -6.20 -17.21
CA ALA A 695 -26.47 -7.39 -16.45
C ALA A 695 -25.91 -7.39 -15.01
N TYR A 696 -24.70 -6.88 -14.80
CA TYR A 696 -24.03 -6.81 -13.49
C TYR A 696 -24.07 -5.42 -12.84
N SER A 697 -24.69 -4.43 -13.49
CA SER A 697 -24.86 -3.09 -12.92
C SER A 697 -25.49 -3.06 -11.51
N PRO A 698 -26.38 -3.99 -11.10
CA PRO A 698 -26.84 -4.03 -9.72
C PRO A 698 -25.72 -4.22 -8.68
N LEU A 699 -24.69 -5.03 -9.00
CA LEU A 699 -23.53 -5.26 -8.13
C LEU A 699 -22.53 -4.09 -8.13
N ILE A 700 -22.54 -3.25 -9.16
CA ILE A 700 -21.67 -2.08 -9.28
C ILE A 700 -22.26 -0.90 -8.50
N TYR A 701 -23.57 -0.67 -8.66
CA TYR A 701 -24.28 0.49 -8.11
C TYR A 701 -24.97 0.20 -6.76
N GLY A 702 -24.90 -1.03 -6.26
CA GLY A 702 -25.58 -1.43 -5.04
C GLY A 702 -27.11 -1.33 -5.16
N LEU A 703 -27.66 -1.76 -6.30
CA LEU A 703 -29.11 -1.76 -6.55
C LEU A 703 -29.74 -3.04 -5.99
N GLN A 704 -31.06 -3.00 -5.79
CA GLN A 704 -31.81 -4.22 -5.51
C GLN A 704 -31.73 -5.17 -6.71
N TRP A 705 -31.65 -6.46 -6.40
CA TRP A 705 -31.63 -7.55 -7.36
C TRP A 705 -32.52 -8.68 -6.86
N SER A 706 -32.87 -9.64 -7.71
CA SER A 706 -33.62 -10.83 -7.28
C SER A 706 -32.66 -11.99 -7.03
N LYS A 707 -33.00 -12.81 -6.05
CA LYS A 707 -32.21 -13.99 -5.67
C LYS A 707 -31.97 -14.94 -6.84
N GLU A 708 -33.03 -15.25 -7.58
CA GLU A 708 -33.01 -16.16 -8.74
C GLU A 708 -32.05 -15.69 -9.82
N VAL A 709 -32.13 -14.39 -10.18
CA VAL A 709 -31.28 -13.80 -11.24
C VAL A 709 -29.83 -13.69 -10.76
N CYS A 710 -29.60 -13.42 -9.48
CA CYS A 710 -28.26 -13.47 -8.91
C CYS A 710 -27.68 -14.89 -9.06
N GLN A 711 -28.41 -15.93 -8.63
CA GLN A 711 -27.94 -17.32 -8.71
C GLN A 711 -27.67 -17.76 -10.15
N GLU A 712 -28.53 -17.38 -11.10
CA GLU A 712 -28.35 -17.69 -12.53
C GLU A 712 -27.09 -17.03 -13.11
N LYS A 713 -26.78 -15.80 -12.69
CA LYS A 713 -25.69 -15.00 -13.27
C LYS A 713 -24.35 -15.17 -12.59
N MET A 714 -24.27 -15.88 -11.46
CA MET A 714 -22.98 -16.16 -10.83
C MET A 714 -22.25 -17.26 -11.62
N PHE A 715 -21.38 -16.85 -12.54
CA PHE A 715 -20.73 -17.74 -13.51
C PHE A 715 -19.47 -18.44 -12.97
N GLY A 716 -18.76 -17.82 -12.01
CA GLY A 716 -17.51 -18.34 -11.45
C GLY A 716 -17.72 -19.23 -10.23
N SER A 717 -17.16 -20.45 -10.22
CA SER A 717 -17.17 -21.33 -9.04
C SER A 717 -16.44 -20.74 -7.82
N GLY A 718 -15.52 -19.79 -8.05
CA GLY A 718 -14.80 -19.04 -7.02
C GLY A 718 -15.45 -17.72 -6.62
N TRP A 719 -16.57 -17.33 -7.23
CA TRP A 719 -17.32 -16.14 -6.80
C TRP A 719 -18.06 -16.45 -5.50
N ASP A 720 -17.99 -15.52 -4.55
CA ASP A 720 -18.58 -15.74 -3.24
C ASP A 720 -20.11 -15.85 -3.36
N LYS A 721 -20.70 -16.87 -2.71
CA LYS A 721 -22.16 -16.99 -2.65
C LYS A 721 -22.71 -15.99 -1.64
N PHE A 722 -23.35 -14.94 -2.13
CA PHE A 722 -24.09 -13.97 -1.31
C PHE A 722 -25.49 -13.68 -1.87
N CYS A 723 -25.96 -14.47 -2.84
CA CYS A 723 -27.27 -14.24 -3.45
C CYS A 723 -28.45 -14.37 -2.47
N ASP A 724 -28.26 -15.05 -1.33
CA ASP A 724 -29.28 -15.21 -0.29
C ASP A 724 -29.67 -13.90 0.40
N ILE A 725 -28.90 -12.83 0.24
CA ILE A 725 -29.27 -11.50 0.76
C ILE A 725 -30.44 -10.88 0.00
N TYR A 726 -30.63 -11.29 -1.26
CA TYR A 726 -31.69 -10.78 -2.12
C TYR A 726 -32.98 -11.54 -1.86
N ASN A 727 -34.10 -10.84 -2.01
CA ASN A 727 -35.43 -11.45 -1.92
C ASN A 727 -35.78 -12.22 -3.19
#